data_AF-A0A848C2S3-F1
#
_entry.id   AF-A0A848C2S3-F1
#
_cell.length_a   1.000
_cell.length_b   1.000
_cell.length_c   1.000
_cell.angle_alpha   90.00
_cell.angle_beta   90.00
_cell.angle_gamma   90.00
#
_symmetry.space_group_name_H-M   'P 1'
#
loop_
_entity.id
_entity.type
_entity.pdbx_description
1 polymer ?
#
loop_
_entity_poly.entity_id
_entity_poly.type
_entity_poly.pdbx_seq_one_letter_code
_entity_poly.pdbx_strand_id
1 'polypeptide(L)'
;MSNLYVIQPAFTTGEISPAVGSRVDIDQYKSALLNAENTVIRPYGGCYRRQGSQYIGELKYSDKEAVLVSFYNSETDAYLLEVGYQYIRIWKDGAYTGIELSTPYTRPGQLQFTQSGDVMIICSGYFPVKQLRHKTDGWDLIDMEITEPYYDSLLDTTEDNKVTPSGTTGDITITSQKSIFASGMEGGYIQIKQEMSSQTLSGTWGEETASWTSGELYVGEKWKIITHGTHHYQIVLQKRDTEGGPWKEFRKYTSNDDQNYTESGSETDPCYLRMIVDVWNDDEASKSKLTVDLTRLPYTHTGTAKITSVQSGTVIKATVKDNLGSTEAVSSYAFSSWSNYFGYPQLSCFFQDRLIFAANWKNPYTLWMSRTGDYPNFSVEKADGTLTDDSAIKMDLIVRNSYQIRHLVPSQDLVVLTSGNEWVISGDSVLTPTKAYPKAQTMRGSSTCLPQHIGNRIIHVQRSGSTVRDLGYQYESDNYNGDELDILATHLVKNHKLVSSAYCQEPDSTLFFVRDDGVLLAFTIIREQKVFAWSHFVTDGSYKWIVAIPRDENDELYAIVERTINGQTKRYIEQFPVMRDDRDEYVDSYVTGSGNSISLPHLIGKTICIVGDGIRQQDEVVPADGIVQLDETYTRIIAGLPYTTKIEQPAMEISLQEGTLQARVHKINAVTLRVENSYGGKVGLTFDKMDELRYDEEYTLYSGDLIQSVPLYNIGANTRNHLCILSNEPYPFRLNAIIKEVSVDGGMVKSYNG
;
A
#
# COMPACT_ATOMS: atom_id res chain seq x y z
N MET A 1 2.93 -52.62 -33.28
CA MET A 1 2.74 -51.50 -32.34
C MET A 1 1.48 -50.76 -32.76
N SER A 2 0.49 -50.65 -31.88
CA SER A 2 -0.66 -49.77 -32.11
C SER A 2 -0.23 -48.33 -31.83
N ASN A 3 -0.50 -47.41 -32.76
CA ASN A 3 -0.31 -45.98 -32.50
C ASN A 3 -1.42 -45.51 -31.57
N LEU A 4 -1.04 -44.76 -30.53
CA LEU A 4 -1.93 -44.18 -29.54
C LEU A 4 -1.87 -42.66 -29.67
N TYR A 5 -3.03 -42.01 -29.62
CA TYR A 5 -3.12 -40.55 -29.61
C TYR A 5 -3.34 -40.07 -28.17
N VAL A 6 -2.46 -39.19 -27.70
CA VAL A 6 -2.51 -38.62 -26.34
C VAL A 6 -2.68 -37.11 -26.44
N ILE A 7 -3.74 -36.58 -25.82
CA ILE A 7 -4.06 -35.15 -25.85
C ILE A 7 -3.76 -34.48 -24.50
N GLN A 8 -3.12 -33.32 -24.54
CA GLN A 8 -3.13 -32.32 -23.48
C GLN A 8 -4.03 -31.17 -23.94
N PRO A 9 -5.27 -31.09 -23.41
CA PRO A 9 -6.29 -30.16 -23.93
C PRO A 9 -6.24 -28.76 -23.32
N ALA A 10 -5.43 -28.55 -22.27
CA ALA A 10 -5.32 -27.28 -21.55
C ALA A 10 -4.01 -27.18 -20.76
N PHE A 11 -3.66 -25.96 -20.34
CA PHE A 11 -2.43 -25.61 -19.61
C PHE A 11 -2.71 -24.91 -18.27
N THR A 12 -3.90 -25.08 -17.69
CA THR A 12 -4.40 -24.34 -16.51
C THR A 12 -3.62 -24.53 -15.19
N THR A 13 -2.68 -25.48 -15.12
CA THR A 13 -1.75 -25.62 -13.99
C THR A 13 -0.50 -24.76 -14.19
N GLY A 14 -0.14 -24.46 -15.44
CA GLY A 14 1.09 -23.76 -15.78
C GLY A 14 2.35 -24.50 -15.35
N GLU A 15 3.39 -23.72 -15.07
CA GLU A 15 4.71 -24.22 -14.77
C GLU A 15 4.76 -24.90 -13.40
N ILE A 16 5.29 -26.13 -13.36
CA ILE A 16 5.50 -26.90 -12.14
C ILE A 16 6.98 -27.19 -11.91
N SER A 17 7.35 -27.29 -10.64
CA SER A 17 8.71 -27.54 -10.24
C SER A 17 9.19 -28.92 -10.68
N PRO A 18 10.48 -29.08 -11.05
CA PRO A 18 11.04 -30.38 -11.43
C PRO A 18 10.86 -31.46 -10.35
N ALA A 19 10.79 -31.08 -9.07
CA ALA A 19 10.56 -32.01 -7.95
C ALA A 19 9.15 -32.64 -7.98
N VAL A 20 8.16 -31.92 -8.52
CA VAL A 20 6.78 -32.39 -8.69
C VAL A 20 6.52 -32.82 -10.15
N GLY A 21 7.40 -32.47 -11.09
CA GLY A 21 7.34 -32.85 -12.50
C GLY A 21 7.43 -34.35 -12.81
N SER A 22 7.52 -35.21 -11.79
CA SER A 22 7.37 -36.68 -11.91
C SER A 22 6.19 -37.23 -11.11
N ARG A 23 5.42 -36.39 -10.41
CA ARG A 23 4.24 -36.77 -9.64
C ARG A 23 3.03 -36.89 -10.56
N VAL A 24 3.03 -37.94 -11.37
CA VAL A 24 1.96 -38.23 -12.33
C VAL A 24 0.62 -38.55 -11.67
N ASP A 25 0.61 -38.76 -10.34
CA ASP A 25 -0.56 -39.07 -9.54
C ASP A 25 -1.42 -37.84 -9.21
N ILE A 26 -0.90 -36.62 -9.33
CA ILE A 26 -1.68 -35.40 -9.08
C ILE A 26 -2.50 -35.03 -10.32
N ASP A 27 -3.74 -34.59 -10.11
CA ASP A 27 -4.64 -34.23 -11.22
C ASP A 27 -4.10 -33.08 -12.08
N GLN A 28 -3.38 -32.15 -11.44
CA GLN A 28 -2.77 -30.97 -12.06
C GLN A 28 -1.70 -31.35 -13.11
N TYR A 29 -1.09 -32.53 -13.02
CA TYR A 29 -0.04 -32.97 -13.93
C TYR A 29 -0.48 -32.95 -15.41
N LYS A 30 -1.76 -33.23 -15.66
CA LYS A 30 -2.34 -33.32 -17.01
C LYS A 30 -2.38 -31.98 -17.75
N SER A 31 -2.37 -30.87 -17.03
CA SER A 31 -2.38 -29.50 -17.59
C SER A 31 -1.14 -28.70 -17.20
N ALA A 32 -0.09 -29.38 -16.75
CA ALA A 32 1.15 -28.74 -16.32
C ALA A 32 2.15 -28.57 -17.47
N LEU A 33 3.10 -27.67 -17.24
CA LEU A 33 4.29 -27.41 -18.05
C LEU A 33 5.53 -27.52 -17.15
N LEU A 34 6.66 -27.99 -17.69
CA LEU A 34 7.96 -27.93 -17.00
C LEU A 34 8.64 -26.58 -17.19
N ASN A 35 8.33 -25.88 -18.29
CA ASN A 35 8.81 -24.55 -18.60
C ASN A 35 7.72 -23.76 -19.33
N ALA A 36 7.47 -22.53 -18.89
CA ALA A 36 6.52 -21.58 -19.47
C ALA A 36 7.17 -20.18 -19.54
N GLU A 37 8.29 -20.08 -20.27
CA GLU A 37 9.09 -18.87 -20.45
C GLU A 37 8.46 -17.98 -21.53
N ASN A 38 8.20 -16.72 -21.21
CA ASN A 38 7.57 -15.72 -22.06
C ASN A 38 6.21 -16.19 -22.63
N THR A 39 5.40 -16.79 -21.76
CA THR A 39 4.03 -17.24 -22.07
C THR A 39 3.01 -16.65 -21.12
N VAL A 40 1.84 -16.27 -21.62
CA VAL A 40 0.64 -15.98 -20.81
C VAL A 40 -0.28 -17.20 -20.89
N ILE A 41 -0.71 -17.71 -19.75
CA ILE A 41 -1.70 -18.80 -19.71
C ILE A 41 -3.07 -18.19 -19.52
N ARG A 42 -3.96 -18.41 -20.48
CA ARG A 42 -5.32 -17.88 -20.46
C ARG A 42 -6.19 -18.68 -19.48
N PRO A 43 -7.20 -18.05 -18.86
CA PRO A 43 -8.18 -18.71 -18.00
C PRO A 43 -8.79 -19.99 -18.55
N TYR A 44 -9.14 -19.99 -19.84
CA TYR A 44 -9.75 -21.11 -20.55
C TYR A 44 -8.74 -22.20 -20.95
N GLY A 45 -7.46 -22.03 -20.58
CA GLY A 45 -6.44 -23.07 -20.66
C GLY A 45 -5.49 -22.98 -21.84
N GLY A 46 -5.59 -21.98 -22.71
CA GLY A 46 -4.61 -21.74 -23.79
C GLY A 46 -3.27 -21.22 -23.25
N CYS A 47 -2.16 -21.63 -23.86
CA CYS A 47 -0.80 -21.17 -23.54
C CYS A 47 -0.29 -20.30 -24.68
N TYR A 48 -0.29 -18.99 -24.49
CA TYR A 48 -0.01 -18.02 -25.55
C TYR A 48 1.38 -17.44 -25.33
N ARG A 49 2.12 -17.18 -26.40
CA ARG A 49 3.29 -16.30 -26.35
C ARG A 49 2.85 -14.96 -25.79
N ARG A 50 3.56 -14.44 -24.78
CA ARG A 50 3.20 -13.15 -24.15
C ARG A 50 3.20 -12.00 -25.17
N GLN A 51 2.54 -10.90 -24.86
CA GLN A 51 2.69 -9.67 -25.64
C GLN A 51 4.09 -9.07 -25.42
N GLY A 52 4.56 -8.32 -26.40
CA GLY A 52 5.72 -7.45 -26.29
C GLY A 52 5.43 -6.21 -25.44
N SER A 53 6.48 -5.54 -24.98
CA SER A 53 6.37 -4.31 -24.17
C SER A 53 6.59 -3.06 -25.02
N GLN A 54 5.68 -2.09 -24.94
CA GLN A 54 5.82 -0.79 -25.59
C GLN A 54 6.76 0.12 -24.80
N TYR A 55 7.67 0.81 -25.46
CA TYR A 55 8.48 1.86 -24.85
C TYR A 55 7.63 3.12 -24.57
N ILE A 56 7.63 3.58 -23.31
CA ILE A 56 6.87 4.77 -22.87
C ILE A 56 7.81 5.96 -22.62
N GLY A 57 8.94 5.73 -21.96
CA GLY A 57 9.89 6.81 -21.68
C GLY A 57 11.08 6.39 -20.83
N GLU A 58 12.09 7.24 -20.74
CA GLU A 58 13.26 7.06 -19.87
C GLU A 58 13.03 7.71 -18.51
N LEU A 59 13.44 7.02 -17.44
CA LEU A 59 13.43 7.58 -16.09
C LEU A 59 14.39 8.78 -15.99
N LYS A 60 14.10 9.72 -15.10
CA LYS A 60 15.00 10.88 -14.87
C LYS A 60 16.43 10.48 -14.54
N TYR A 61 16.57 9.53 -13.62
CA TYR A 61 17.86 9.04 -13.15
C TYR A 61 17.94 7.54 -13.36
N SER A 62 18.85 7.11 -14.23
CA SER A 62 19.07 5.69 -14.50
C SER A 62 19.85 4.98 -13.38
N ASP A 63 20.61 5.71 -12.57
CA ASP A 63 21.46 5.20 -11.47
C ASP A 63 20.76 5.21 -10.10
N LYS A 64 19.55 5.75 -10.00
CA LYS A 64 18.76 5.85 -8.76
C LYS A 64 17.51 5.00 -8.82
N GLU A 65 17.12 4.47 -7.67
CA GLU A 65 15.84 3.78 -7.50
C GLU A 65 14.66 4.70 -7.83
N ALA A 66 13.63 4.12 -8.43
CA ALA A 66 12.33 4.73 -8.63
C ALA A 66 11.26 3.64 -8.57
N VAL A 67 10.04 4.03 -8.24
CA VAL A 67 8.86 3.17 -8.26
C VAL A 67 7.76 3.82 -9.11
N LEU A 68 6.86 2.99 -9.60
CA LEU A 68 5.66 3.43 -10.28
C LEU A 68 4.46 3.27 -9.35
N VAL A 69 3.61 4.28 -9.32
CA VAL A 69 2.40 4.29 -8.51
C VAL A 69 1.23 4.74 -9.39
N SER A 70 0.10 4.05 -9.29
CA SER A 70 -1.13 4.44 -9.96
C SER A 70 -1.82 5.54 -9.15
N PHE A 71 -2.29 6.56 -9.84
CA PHE A 71 -3.21 7.55 -9.29
C PHE A 71 -4.48 7.50 -10.12
N TYR A 72 -5.54 6.92 -9.55
CA TYR A 72 -6.77 6.63 -10.27
C TYR A 72 -7.95 7.36 -9.63
N ASN A 73 -8.49 8.37 -10.32
CA ASN A 73 -9.69 9.09 -9.87
C ASN A 73 -10.96 8.53 -10.51
N SER A 74 -10.89 8.23 -11.79
CA SER A 74 -11.97 7.70 -12.63
C SER A 74 -11.37 7.03 -13.87
N GLU A 75 -12.20 6.36 -14.66
CA GLU A 75 -11.78 5.70 -15.91
C GLU A 75 -11.07 6.66 -16.88
N THR A 76 -11.45 7.95 -16.91
CA THR A 76 -10.85 8.97 -17.78
C THR A 76 -9.72 9.77 -17.13
N ASP A 77 -9.56 9.65 -15.81
CA ASP A 77 -8.56 10.36 -15.02
C ASP A 77 -7.70 9.39 -14.22
N ALA A 78 -6.96 8.58 -14.98
CA ALA A 78 -5.89 7.72 -14.51
C ALA A 78 -4.52 8.31 -14.89
N TYR A 79 -3.61 8.34 -13.93
CA TYR A 79 -2.25 8.86 -14.08
C TYR A 79 -1.24 7.85 -13.56
N LEU A 80 -0.08 7.82 -14.20
CA LEU A 80 1.09 7.08 -13.77
C LEU A 80 2.05 8.04 -13.07
N LEU A 81 2.40 7.75 -11.82
CA LEU A 81 3.38 8.51 -11.06
C LEU A 81 4.74 7.79 -11.13
N GLU A 82 5.75 8.47 -11.69
CA GLU A 82 7.15 8.06 -11.56
C GLU A 82 7.72 8.72 -10.30
N VAL A 83 7.84 7.93 -9.23
CA VAL A 83 8.35 8.41 -7.93
C VAL A 83 9.82 8.01 -7.80
N GLY A 84 10.72 8.97 -7.92
CA GLY A 84 12.15 8.75 -7.89
C GLY A 84 12.88 9.48 -6.77
N TYR A 85 14.21 9.52 -6.85
CA TYR A 85 15.06 10.22 -5.88
C TYR A 85 14.78 11.74 -5.91
N GLN A 86 14.06 12.23 -4.92
CA GLN A 86 13.69 13.64 -4.69
C GLN A 86 12.76 14.26 -5.74
N TYR A 87 12.01 13.44 -6.49
CA TYR A 87 11.01 13.94 -7.44
C TYR A 87 9.81 12.99 -7.60
N ILE A 88 8.70 13.55 -8.07
CA ILE A 88 7.57 12.81 -8.65
C ILE A 88 7.28 13.41 -10.03
N ARG A 89 7.21 12.58 -11.07
CA ARG A 89 6.81 12.96 -12.43
C ARG A 89 5.44 12.38 -12.76
N ILE A 90 4.62 13.19 -13.42
CA ILE A 90 3.26 12.80 -13.78
C ILE A 90 3.22 12.39 -15.25
N TRP A 91 2.73 11.20 -15.51
CA TRP A 91 2.54 10.62 -16.83
C TRP A 91 1.04 10.39 -17.06
N LYS A 92 0.56 10.65 -18.28
CA LYS A 92 -0.82 10.40 -18.71
C LYS A 92 -0.79 9.83 -20.11
N ASP A 93 -1.59 8.81 -20.38
CA ASP A 93 -1.77 8.24 -21.73
C ASP A 93 -0.45 7.83 -22.41
N GLY A 94 0.48 7.25 -21.65
CA GLY A 94 1.80 6.85 -22.17
C GLY A 94 2.74 8.02 -22.51
N ALA A 95 2.44 9.24 -22.05
CA ALA A 95 3.27 10.41 -22.28
C ALA A 95 3.57 11.17 -20.98
N TYR A 96 4.78 11.73 -20.90
CA TYR A 96 5.15 12.60 -19.81
C TYR A 96 4.42 13.94 -19.96
N THR A 97 3.71 14.37 -18.91
CA THR A 97 2.89 15.60 -18.93
C THR A 97 3.72 16.89 -18.88
N GLY A 98 5.03 16.80 -18.63
CA GLY A 98 5.89 17.95 -18.35
C GLY A 98 5.86 18.42 -16.89
N ILE A 99 5.03 17.80 -16.02
CA ILE A 99 4.89 18.17 -14.61
C ILE A 99 5.88 17.36 -13.76
N GLU A 100 6.70 18.05 -12.99
CA GLU A 100 7.62 17.46 -12.01
C GLU A 100 7.48 18.17 -10.67
N LEU A 101 7.30 17.40 -9.60
CA LEU A 101 7.21 17.90 -8.24
C LEU A 101 8.48 17.52 -7.47
N SER A 102 9.06 18.49 -6.75
CA SER A 102 10.20 18.23 -5.86
C SER A 102 9.72 17.53 -4.59
N THR A 103 10.46 16.51 -4.16
CA THR A 103 10.16 15.76 -2.92
C THR A 103 11.41 15.62 -2.05
N PRO A 104 11.26 15.42 -0.73
CA PRO A 104 12.41 15.17 0.14
C PRO A 104 12.89 13.70 0.12
N TYR A 105 12.20 12.82 -0.62
CA TYR A 105 12.36 11.38 -0.50
C TYR A 105 13.59 10.86 -1.22
N THR A 106 14.41 10.08 -0.52
CA THR A 106 15.64 9.48 -1.08
C THR A 106 15.52 7.98 -1.32
N ARG A 107 14.43 7.35 -0.84
CA ARG A 107 14.17 5.91 -0.89
C ARG A 107 12.73 5.65 -1.35
N PRO A 108 12.43 5.83 -2.65
CA PRO A 108 11.08 5.71 -3.17
C PRO A 108 10.46 4.32 -2.92
N GLY A 109 11.27 3.25 -2.92
CA GLY A 109 10.80 1.89 -2.63
C GLY A 109 10.34 1.63 -1.20
N GLN A 110 10.55 2.59 -0.27
CA GLN A 110 10.08 2.50 1.13
C GLN A 110 8.85 3.38 1.39
N LEU A 111 8.36 4.11 0.38
CA LEU A 111 7.18 4.95 0.51
C LEU A 111 5.91 4.10 0.46
N GLN A 112 4.89 4.57 1.16
CA GLN A 112 3.55 3.98 1.15
C GLN A 112 2.56 5.03 0.69
N PHE A 113 1.62 4.60 -0.15
CA PHE A 113 0.68 5.47 -0.85
C PHE A 113 -0.74 5.05 -0.51
N THR A 114 -1.57 6.01 -0.11
CA THR A 114 -2.99 5.78 0.15
C THR A 114 -3.78 6.86 -0.56
N GLN A 115 -4.58 6.48 -1.53
CA GLN A 115 -5.42 7.43 -2.26
C GLN A 115 -6.83 7.46 -1.68
N SER A 116 -7.42 8.64 -1.64
CA SER A 116 -8.85 8.87 -1.43
C SER A 116 -9.29 10.00 -2.34
N GLY A 117 -10.07 9.66 -3.38
CA GLY A 117 -10.44 10.60 -4.43
C GLY A 117 -9.21 11.27 -5.04
N ASP A 118 -9.23 12.60 -5.09
CA ASP A 118 -8.21 13.48 -5.67
C ASP A 118 -6.98 13.71 -4.79
N VAL A 119 -6.89 13.06 -3.62
CA VAL A 119 -5.77 13.19 -2.68
C VAL A 119 -5.08 11.85 -2.46
N MET A 120 -3.76 11.85 -2.62
CA MET A 120 -2.90 10.73 -2.25
C MET A 120 -2.02 11.10 -1.05
N ILE A 121 -2.17 10.35 0.03
CA ILE A 121 -1.37 10.43 1.25
C ILE A 121 -0.09 9.62 1.03
N ILE A 122 1.06 10.24 1.31
CA ILE A 122 2.38 9.62 1.20
C ILE A 122 3.03 9.54 2.58
N CYS A 123 3.23 8.31 3.05
CA CYS A 123 3.92 8.01 4.30
C CYS A 123 5.35 7.53 4.01
N SER A 124 6.33 8.08 4.74
CA SER A 124 7.76 7.78 4.53
C SER A 124 8.47 7.26 5.78
N GLY A 125 7.88 7.42 6.97
CA GLY A 125 8.54 7.16 8.24
C GLY A 125 9.53 8.24 8.71
N TYR A 126 10.10 9.03 7.80
CA TYR A 126 11.18 9.98 8.09
C TYR A 126 10.78 11.46 8.00
N PHE A 127 9.84 11.77 7.12
CA PHE A 127 9.32 13.13 6.91
C PHE A 127 7.85 13.21 7.32
N PRO A 128 7.34 14.42 7.63
CA PRO A 128 5.90 14.65 7.77
C PRO A 128 5.12 14.00 6.64
N VAL A 129 3.93 13.48 6.98
CA VAL A 129 3.01 12.90 6.01
C VAL A 129 2.71 13.97 4.95
N LYS A 130 2.80 13.61 3.67
CA LYS A 130 2.49 14.53 2.58
C LYS A 130 1.19 14.17 1.89
N GLN A 131 0.55 15.16 1.30
CA GLN A 131 -0.60 15.01 0.42
C GLN A 131 -0.21 15.47 -0.99
N LEU A 132 -0.26 14.55 -1.94
CA LEU A 132 -0.24 14.84 -3.37
C LEU A 132 -1.69 15.04 -3.81
N ARG A 133 -2.01 16.22 -4.35
CA ARG A 133 -3.38 16.57 -4.74
C ARG A 133 -3.46 16.90 -6.22
N HIS A 134 -4.46 16.32 -6.87
CA HIS A 134 -4.81 16.67 -8.24
C HIS A 134 -5.88 17.78 -8.22
N LYS A 135 -5.49 18.98 -8.63
CA LYS A 135 -6.35 20.17 -8.72
C LYS A 135 -6.74 20.44 -10.17
N THR A 136 -7.73 21.29 -10.39
CA THR A 136 -8.16 21.72 -11.74
C THR A 136 -7.01 22.27 -12.59
N ASP A 137 -6.05 22.97 -11.98
CA ASP A 137 -4.93 23.63 -12.67
C ASP A 137 -3.59 22.87 -12.55
N GLY A 138 -3.61 21.59 -12.16
CA GLY A 138 -2.41 20.74 -12.06
C GLY A 138 -2.22 20.09 -10.69
N TRP A 139 -0.96 19.94 -10.26
CA TRP A 139 -0.62 19.13 -9.09
C TRP A 139 0.10 19.95 -8.03
N ASP A 140 -0.16 19.64 -6.75
CA ASP A 140 0.69 20.09 -5.66
C ASP A 140 1.01 18.98 -4.66
N LEU A 141 2.13 19.19 -3.94
CA LEU A 141 2.57 18.32 -2.87
C LEU A 141 2.75 19.17 -1.62
N ILE A 142 1.90 18.97 -0.63
CA ILE A 142 1.91 19.72 0.62
C ILE A 142 2.11 18.80 1.83
N ASP A 143 2.54 19.36 2.96
CA ASP A 143 2.50 18.63 4.22
C ASP A 143 1.05 18.50 4.70
N MET A 144 0.68 17.31 5.20
CA MET A 144 -0.59 17.09 5.85
C MET A 144 -0.58 17.80 7.21
N GLU A 145 -1.51 18.72 7.40
CA GLU A 145 -1.70 19.38 8.69
C GLU A 145 -2.48 18.46 9.65
N ILE A 146 -1.79 17.97 10.68
CA ILE A 146 -2.42 17.27 11.81
C ILE A 146 -2.84 18.33 12.82
N THR A 147 -4.15 18.61 12.88
CA THR A 147 -4.73 19.65 13.74
C THR A 147 -4.51 19.30 15.20
N GLU A 148 -4.80 18.06 15.57
CA GLU A 148 -4.59 17.53 16.91
C GLU A 148 -3.81 16.21 16.86
N PRO A 149 -2.52 16.17 17.24
CA PRO A 149 -1.76 14.93 17.26
C PRO A 149 -2.15 14.04 18.45
N TYR A 150 -1.92 12.73 18.33
CA TYR A 150 -2.08 11.82 19.47
C TYR A 150 -0.95 12.03 20.48
N TYR A 151 -1.30 12.30 21.74
CA TYR A 151 -0.35 12.45 22.84
C TYR A 151 -0.19 11.14 23.60
N ASP A 152 1.03 10.61 23.66
CA ASP A 152 1.32 9.33 24.28
C ASP A 152 2.11 9.53 25.57
N SER A 153 1.48 9.19 26.71
CA SER A 153 2.10 9.26 28.03
C SER A 153 3.14 8.16 28.26
N LEU A 154 3.12 7.07 27.48
CA LEU A 154 4.07 5.96 27.59
C LEU A 154 5.40 6.23 26.87
N LEU A 155 5.48 7.33 26.11
CA LEU A 155 6.76 7.80 25.56
C LEU A 155 7.68 8.38 26.64
N ASP A 156 7.17 8.63 27.84
CA ASP A 156 7.98 8.92 29.03
C ASP A 156 8.24 7.64 29.82
N THR A 157 9.52 7.32 30.00
CA THR A 157 9.98 6.15 30.75
C THR A 157 10.47 6.51 32.15
N THR A 158 10.35 7.78 32.56
CA THR A 158 10.93 8.27 33.82
C THR A 158 9.89 8.48 34.91
N GLU A 159 9.77 7.49 35.81
CA GLU A 159 8.98 7.63 37.03
C GLU A 159 9.42 8.88 37.83
N ASP A 160 8.44 9.58 38.41
CA ASP A 160 8.58 10.78 39.24
C ASP A 160 9.29 11.98 38.59
N ASN A 161 9.33 12.08 37.26
CA ASN A 161 9.81 13.29 36.60
C ASN A 161 8.73 14.37 36.56
N LYS A 162 9.12 15.64 36.76
CA LYS A 162 8.23 16.79 36.63
C LYS A 162 8.73 17.76 35.57
N VAL A 163 7.78 18.40 34.89
CA VAL A 163 8.02 19.53 33.98
C VAL A 163 7.46 20.81 34.59
N THR A 164 8.13 21.93 34.36
CA THR A 164 7.76 23.25 34.86
C THR A 164 7.77 24.25 33.71
N PRO A 165 6.60 24.80 33.33
CA PRO A 165 6.51 25.85 32.32
C PRO A 165 6.77 27.24 32.93
N SER A 166 7.47 28.12 32.20
CA SER A 166 7.80 29.48 32.66
C SER A 166 6.63 30.47 32.55
N GLY A 167 5.55 30.11 31.85
CA GLY A 167 4.38 30.94 31.60
C GLY A 167 3.22 30.09 31.09
N THR A 168 2.03 30.68 30.98
CA THR A 168 0.80 29.98 30.56
C THR A 168 0.36 30.27 29.13
N THR A 169 0.92 31.31 28.50
CA THR A 169 0.61 31.76 27.14
C THR A 169 1.87 32.24 26.41
N GLY A 170 1.81 32.32 25.09
CA GLY A 170 2.91 32.83 24.25
C GLY A 170 4.13 31.91 24.20
N ASP A 171 5.31 32.49 24.01
CA ASP A 171 6.58 31.76 23.98
C ASP A 171 7.10 31.52 25.40
N ILE A 172 7.28 30.25 25.75
CA ILE A 172 7.65 29.80 27.09
C ILE A 172 8.89 28.89 27.05
N THR A 173 9.52 28.73 28.21
CA THR A 173 10.54 27.72 28.47
C THR A 173 9.93 26.64 29.34
N ILE A 174 10.12 25.37 28.97
CA ILE A 174 9.70 24.23 29.78
C ILE A 174 10.96 23.51 30.27
N THR A 175 11.08 23.38 31.59
CA THR A 175 12.22 22.71 32.24
C THR A 175 11.77 21.41 32.85
N SER A 176 12.51 20.32 32.64
CA SER A 176 12.28 19.02 33.27
C SER A 176 13.35 18.72 34.32
N GLN A 177 13.02 17.91 35.33
CA GLN A 177 13.98 17.51 36.37
C GLN A 177 14.99 16.47 35.87
N LYS A 178 14.56 15.58 34.97
CA LYS A 178 15.39 14.56 34.32
C LYS A 178 15.52 14.83 32.82
N SER A 179 16.58 14.29 32.23
CA SER A 179 16.86 14.44 30.80
C SER A 179 15.87 13.63 29.96
N ILE A 180 14.84 14.29 29.44
CA ILE A 180 13.78 13.69 28.60
C ILE A 180 13.71 14.30 27.20
N PHE A 181 14.35 15.46 26.98
CA PHE A 181 14.34 16.13 25.69
C PHE A 181 15.52 15.69 24.83
N ALA A 182 15.30 15.55 23.53
CA ALA A 182 16.32 15.12 22.60
C ALA A 182 16.20 15.88 21.28
N SER A 183 17.32 16.03 20.57
CA SER A 183 17.35 16.60 19.23
C SER A 183 16.37 15.85 18.32
N GLY A 184 15.56 16.59 17.55
CA GLY A 184 14.51 16.05 16.69
C GLY A 184 13.11 16.12 17.28
N MET A 185 12.95 16.53 18.54
CA MET A 185 11.63 16.80 19.12
C MET A 185 11.03 18.14 18.64
N GLU A 186 11.84 19.00 18.02
CA GLU A 186 11.38 20.25 17.41
C GLU A 186 10.27 20.02 16.39
N GLY A 187 9.28 20.90 16.38
CA GLY A 187 8.08 20.79 15.55
C GLY A 187 6.99 19.89 16.13
N GLY A 188 7.32 19.01 17.09
CA GLY A 188 6.35 18.24 17.86
C GLY A 188 5.67 19.06 18.96
N TYR A 189 4.81 18.41 19.74
CA TYR A 189 4.03 19.04 20.81
C TYR A 189 4.23 18.33 22.15
N ILE A 190 4.10 19.09 23.23
CA ILE A 190 3.96 18.59 24.60
C ILE A 190 2.58 18.96 25.13
N GLN A 191 1.87 17.97 25.67
CA GLN A 191 0.63 18.16 26.40
C GLN A 191 0.94 18.11 27.90
N ILE A 192 0.38 19.04 28.65
CA ILE A 192 0.54 19.14 30.10
C ILE A 192 -0.85 19.14 30.74
N LYS A 193 -1.06 18.24 31.71
CA LYS A 193 -2.29 18.15 32.50
C LYS A 193 -2.02 18.64 33.91
N GLN A 194 -2.78 19.64 34.35
CA GLN A 194 -2.55 20.36 35.59
C GLN A 194 -3.80 20.31 36.47
N GLU A 195 -3.63 19.91 37.72
CA GLU A 195 -4.70 19.93 38.72
C GLU A 195 -4.88 21.36 39.23
N MET A 196 -6.01 21.97 38.89
CA MET A 196 -6.32 23.32 39.32
C MET A 196 -7.06 23.25 40.65
N SER A 197 -6.46 23.83 41.69
CA SER A 197 -7.08 23.90 43.01
C SER A 197 -8.34 24.78 42.99
N SER A 198 -9.21 24.56 43.99
CA SER A 198 -10.35 25.44 44.19
C SER A 198 -9.89 26.87 44.46
N GLN A 199 -10.56 27.85 43.86
CA GLN A 199 -10.26 29.27 44.07
C GLN A 199 -11.56 30.00 44.35
N THR A 200 -11.56 30.81 45.41
CA THR A 200 -12.73 31.59 45.85
C THR A 200 -12.42 33.08 45.77
N LEU A 201 -13.34 33.82 45.14
CA LEU A 201 -13.41 35.27 45.23
C LEU A 201 -14.47 35.63 46.26
N SER A 202 -14.05 36.36 47.30
CA SER A 202 -14.92 36.73 48.42
C SER A 202 -15.03 38.25 48.53
N GLY A 203 -16.24 38.74 48.79
CA GLY A 203 -16.48 40.11 49.23
C GLY A 203 -17.28 40.11 50.53
N THR A 204 -17.01 41.07 51.41
CA THR A 204 -17.69 41.21 52.70
C THR A 204 -18.08 42.65 52.92
N TRP A 205 -19.33 42.85 53.34
CA TRP A 205 -19.91 44.17 53.57
C TRP A 205 -20.59 44.23 54.94
N GLY A 206 -20.49 45.39 55.57
CA GLY A 206 -21.13 45.72 56.84
C GLY A 206 -22.37 46.60 56.63
N GLU A 207 -22.29 47.85 57.10
CA GLU A 207 -23.41 48.80 57.12
C GLU A 207 -23.43 49.73 55.90
N GLU A 208 -22.48 49.58 54.99
CA GLU A 208 -22.29 50.46 53.85
C GLU A 208 -23.21 50.15 52.65
N THR A 209 -23.64 51.21 51.97
CA THR A 209 -24.20 51.14 50.61
C THR A 209 -23.05 51.24 49.61
N ALA A 210 -22.79 50.19 48.85
CA ALA A 210 -21.65 50.09 47.95
C ALA A 210 -21.94 49.23 46.71
N SER A 211 -21.22 49.51 45.62
CA SER A 211 -21.16 48.65 44.45
C SER A 211 -19.72 48.17 44.27
N TRP A 212 -19.54 46.87 44.08
CA TRP A 212 -18.24 46.25 43.91
C TRP A 212 -18.25 45.24 42.77
N THR A 213 -17.18 45.23 41.98
CA THR A 213 -16.96 44.22 40.94
C THR A 213 -15.76 43.37 41.34
N SER A 214 -15.94 42.05 41.33
CA SER A 214 -14.85 41.13 41.62
C SER A 214 -13.79 41.11 40.52
N GLY A 215 -12.64 40.53 40.85
CA GLY A 215 -11.73 40.01 39.83
C GLY A 215 -12.39 38.95 38.96
N GLU A 216 -11.70 38.53 37.91
CA GLU A 216 -12.14 37.44 37.04
C GLU A 216 -11.66 36.08 37.54
N LEU A 217 -12.50 35.06 37.35
CA LEU A 217 -12.24 33.68 37.72
C LEU A 217 -12.44 32.79 36.50
N TYR A 218 -11.37 32.13 36.03
CA TYR A 218 -11.47 31.17 34.94
C TYR A 218 -12.00 29.83 35.47
N VAL A 219 -13.21 29.46 35.07
CA VAL A 219 -13.93 28.25 35.46
C VAL A 219 -13.82 27.21 34.35
N GLY A 220 -13.15 26.09 34.65
CA GLY A 220 -13.02 24.98 33.71
C GLY A 220 -14.27 24.10 33.63
N GLU A 221 -14.77 23.66 34.79
CA GLU A 221 -15.91 22.74 34.85
C GLU A 221 -17.02 23.24 35.77
N LYS A 222 -16.76 23.33 37.08
CA LYS A 222 -17.81 23.60 38.07
C LYS A 222 -17.52 24.85 38.88
N TRP A 223 -18.58 25.58 39.18
CA TRP A 223 -18.55 26.76 40.03
C TRP A 223 -19.65 26.70 41.08
N LYS A 224 -19.49 27.48 42.13
CA LYS A 224 -20.42 27.61 43.24
C LYS A 224 -20.44 29.04 43.74
N ILE A 225 -21.64 29.61 43.91
CA ILE A 225 -21.83 30.88 44.61
C ILE A 225 -22.56 30.64 45.93
N ILE A 226 -22.09 31.28 46.99
CA ILE A 226 -22.73 31.24 48.30
C ILE A 226 -22.82 32.65 48.84
N THR A 227 -23.99 33.04 49.31
CA THR A 227 -24.18 34.27 50.08
C THR A 227 -24.48 33.93 51.53
N HIS A 228 -23.99 34.77 52.43
CA HIS A 228 -24.17 34.64 53.87
C HIS A 228 -24.55 35.97 54.49
N GLY A 229 -25.39 35.91 55.52
CA GLY A 229 -25.70 37.03 56.41
C GLY A 229 -27.07 37.64 56.16
N THR A 230 -27.23 38.89 56.57
CA THR A 230 -28.48 39.63 56.64
C THR A 230 -28.25 41.01 56.03
N HIS A 231 -28.66 41.21 54.77
CA HIS A 231 -28.53 42.48 54.03
C HIS A 231 -29.46 42.49 52.80
N HIS A 232 -29.83 43.68 52.34
CA HIS A 232 -30.44 43.91 51.03
C HIS A 232 -29.38 44.11 49.94
N TYR A 233 -29.41 43.24 48.92
CA TYR A 233 -28.38 43.23 47.90
C TYR A 233 -28.88 42.71 46.57
N GLN A 234 -28.13 43.03 45.53
CA GLN A 234 -28.25 42.49 44.20
C GLN A 234 -26.88 42.00 43.74
N ILE A 235 -26.78 40.72 43.35
CA ILE A 235 -25.58 40.15 42.75
C ILE A 235 -25.89 39.82 41.30
N VAL A 236 -25.07 40.35 40.40
CA VAL A 236 -25.08 39.98 38.98
C VAL A 236 -23.83 39.18 38.68
N LEU A 237 -24.01 37.89 38.40
CA LEU A 237 -22.94 37.04 37.88
C LEU A 237 -22.84 37.29 36.38
N GLN A 238 -21.66 37.69 35.93
CA GLN A 238 -21.37 37.90 34.52
C GLN A 238 -20.45 36.79 34.01
N LYS A 239 -20.65 36.41 32.74
CA LYS A 239 -19.87 35.42 32.01
C LYS A 239 -19.25 36.05 30.75
N ARG A 240 -18.04 35.62 30.39
CA ARG A 240 -17.47 35.81 29.05
C ARG A 240 -16.79 34.51 28.59
N ASP A 241 -16.80 34.27 27.29
CA ASP A 241 -16.30 33.02 26.71
C ASP A 241 -14.79 33.09 26.42
N THR A 242 -14.27 34.28 26.08
CA THR A 242 -12.85 34.49 25.75
C THR A 242 -12.21 35.55 26.63
N GLU A 243 -10.89 35.46 26.79
CA GLU A 243 -10.09 36.49 27.45
C GLU A 243 -10.22 37.83 26.70
N GLY A 244 -10.53 38.92 27.42
CA GLY A 244 -10.75 40.24 26.82
C GLY A 244 -12.07 40.41 26.04
N GLY A 245 -12.92 39.38 25.97
CA GLY A 245 -14.25 39.47 25.36
C GLY A 245 -15.27 40.26 26.19
N PRO A 246 -16.44 40.62 25.62
CA PRO A 246 -17.48 41.36 26.34
C PRO A 246 -18.13 40.51 27.43
N TRP A 247 -18.37 41.12 28.59
CA TRP A 247 -19.11 40.50 29.69
C TRP A 247 -20.62 40.49 29.39
N LYS A 248 -21.24 39.33 29.54
CA LYS A 248 -22.69 39.16 29.44
C LYS A 248 -23.25 38.85 30.83
N GLU A 249 -24.41 39.42 31.15
CA GLU A 249 -25.15 39.02 32.34
C GLU A 249 -25.57 37.56 32.19
N PHE A 250 -25.17 36.74 33.15
CA PHE A 250 -25.43 35.31 33.14
C PHE A 250 -26.55 34.98 34.13
N ARG A 251 -26.45 35.49 35.36
CA ARG A 251 -27.45 35.30 36.41
C ARG A 251 -27.53 36.52 37.31
N LYS A 252 -28.69 36.66 37.94
CA LYS A 252 -28.98 37.73 38.88
C LYS A 252 -29.66 37.18 40.13
N TYR A 253 -29.16 37.57 41.29
CA TYR A 253 -29.71 37.26 42.61
C TYR A 253 -30.07 38.57 43.29
N THR A 254 -31.21 38.63 43.96
CA THR A 254 -31.66 39.85 44.65
C THR A 254 -32.35 39.46 45.94
N SER A 255 -31.89 40.02 47.05
CA SER A 255 -32.48 39.84 48.37
C SER A 255 -32.93 41.20 48.88
N ASN A 256 -34.20 41.29 49.29
CA ASN A 256 -34.78 42.47 49.94
C ASN A 256 -35.22 42.18 51.39
N ASP A 257 -35.01 40.95 51.87
CA ASP A 257 -35.48 40.47 53.19
C ASP A 257 -34.59 39.28 53.65
N ASP A 258 -33.28 39.52 53.81
CA ASP A 258 -32.30 38.56 54.37
C ASP A 258 -32.24 37.16 53.70
N GLN A 259 -32.57 37.07 52.41
CA GLN A 259 -32.48 35.83 51.66
C GLN A 259 -31.02 35.51 51.30
N ASN A 260 -30.59 34.28 51.56
CA ASN A 260 -29.29 33.77 51.16
C ASN A 260 -29.40 32.73 50.04
N TYR A 261 -28.50 32.81 49.06
CA TYR A 261 -28.45 31.91 47.92
C TYR A 261 -27.24 30.99 48.02
N THR A 262 -27.46 29.72 47.71
CA THR A 262 -26.39 28.76 47.44
C THR A 262 -26.72 28.10 46.12
N GLU A 263 -25.86 28.30 45.14
CA GLU A 263 -26.03 27.70 43.82
C GLU A 263 -24.70 27.16 43.32
N SER A 264 -24.77 26.08 42.54
CA SER A 264 -23.64 25.54 41.79
C SER A 264 -24.05 25.31 40.35
N GLY A 265 -23.11 25.54 39.43
CA GLY A 265 -23.27 25.26 38.01
C GLY A 265 -22.12 24.42 37.47
N SER A 266 -22.36 23.81 36.32
CA SER A 266 -21.35 23.15 35.49
C SER A 266 -21.37 23.79 34.11
N GLU A 267 -20.19 24.04 33.57
CA GLU A 267 -19.98 24.58 32.24
C GLU A 267 -19.38 23.48 31.36
N THR A 268 -19.97 23.27 30.19
CA THR A 268 -19.42 22.37 29.17
C THR A 268 -18.18 22.97 28.52
N ASP A 269 -18.24 24.27 28.23
CA ASP A 269 -17.12 25.05 27.70
C ASP A 269 -16.53 25.94 28.80
N PRO A 270 -15.21 25.88 29.04
CA PRO A 270 -14.55 26.74 30.02
C PRO A 270 -14.83 28.22 29.77
N CYS A 271 -15.03 28.99 30.84
CA CYS A 271 -15.37 30.41 30.72
C CYS A 271 -14.80 31.25 31.87
N TYR A 272 -14.89 32.57 31.74
CA TYR A 272 -14.55 33.49 32.82
C TYR A 272 -15.82 33.96 33.50
N LEU A 273 -15.85 33.87 34.83
CA LEU A 273 -16.91 34.41 35.67
C LEU A 273 -16.38 35.58 36.50
N ARG A 274 -17.25 36.56 36.74
CA ARG A 274 -17.07 37.58 37.77
C ARG A 274 -18.42 37.94 38.36
N MET A 275 -18.43 38.46 39.59
CA MET A 275 -19.64 38.98 40.20
C MET A 275 -19.59 40.50 40.32
N ILE A 276 -20.74 41.14 40.14
CA ILE A 276 -20.99 42.52 40.51
C ILE A 276 -21.97 42.46 41.67
N VAL A 277 -21.61 43.07 42.80
CA VAL A 277 -22.40 43.09 44.03
C VAL A 277 -22.77 44.52 44.33
N ASP A 278 -24.07 44.80 44.29
CA ASP A 278 -24.66 46.06 44.73
C ASP A 278 -25.36 45.81 46.07
N VAL A 279 -24.96 46.54 47.10
CA VAL A 279 -25.45 46.41 48.46
C VAL A 279 -26.03 47.76 48.86
N TRP A 280 -27.24 47.78 49.45
CA TRP A 280 -27.83 49.00 49.98
C TRP A 280 -28.43 48.77 51.36
N ASN A 281 -28.20 49.75 52.23
CA ASN A 281 -28.69 49.72 53.59
C ASN A 281 -29.87 50.70 53.76
N ASP A 282 -31.08 50.15 53.86
CA ASP A 282 -32.34 50.86 54.08
C ASP A 282 -33.10 50.37 55.33
N ASP A 283 -32.45 49.60 56.22
CA ASP A 283 -32.98 49.10 57.50
C ASP A 283 -32.07 49.46 58.72
N GLU A 284 -32.38 48.98 59.95
CA GLU A 284 -31.58 49.18 61.16
C GLU A 284 -30.12 48.71 60.98
N ALA A 285 -29.24 49.65 60.65
CA ALA A 285 -27.83 49.45 60.28
C ALA A 285 -27.04 48.44 61.15
N SER A 286 -27.35 48.33 62.45
CA SER A 286 -26.63 47.49 63.42
C SER A 286 -26.70 45.96 63.19
N LYS A 287 -27.43 45.47 62.18
CA LYS A 287 -27.55 44.02 61.86
C LYS A 287 -27.08 43.66 60.44
N SER A 288 -26.66 44.62 59.65
CA SER A 288 -26.33 44.42 58.24
C SER A 288 -24.95 43.78 58.07
N LYS A 289 -24.91 42.55 57.53
CA LYS A 289 -23.67 41.85 57.19
C LYS A 289 -23.90 40.95 55.99
N LEU A 290 -23.16 41.17 54.91
CA LEU A 290 -23.17 40.32 53.73
C LEU A 290 -21.79 39.73 53.49
N THR A 291 -21.72 38.45 53.15
CA THR A 291 -20.52 37.84 52.55
C THR A 291 -20.93 37.07 51.32
N VAL A 292 -20.23 37.27 50.21
CA VAL A 292 -20.49 36.57 48.95
C VAL A 292 -19.21 35.88 48.50
N ASP A 293 -19.31 34.58 48.28
CA ASP A 293 -18.21 33.73 47.84
C ASP A 293 -18.54 33.11 46.48
N LEU A 294 -17.77 33.46 45.44
CA LEU A 294 -17.78 32.77 44.14
C LEU A 294 -16.57 31.87 44.07
N THR A 295 -16.83 30.57 44.05
CA THR A 295 -15.80 29.53 44.07
C THR A 295 -15.81 28.75 42.77
N ARG A 296 -14.65 28.56 42.17
CA ARG A 296 -14.40 27.52 41.18
C ARG A 296 -13.99 26.25 41.92
N LEU A 297 -14.62 25.12 41.61
CA LEU A 297 -14.25 23.82 42.17
C LEU A 297 -12.97 23.27 41.49
N PRO A 298 -12.25 22.33 42.12
CA PRO A 298 -11.07 21.74 41.50
C PRO A 298 -11.41 21.01 40.19
N TYR A 299 -10.52 21.10 39.20
CA TYR A 299 -10.65 20.44 37.90
C TYR A 299 -9.28 20.19 37.26
N THR A 300 -9.21 19.29 36.29
CA THR A 300 -7.97 19.03 35.54
C THR A 300 -7.94 19.91 34.27
N HIS A 301 -7.00 20.86 34.21
CA HIS A 301 -6.77 21.69 33.03
C HIS A 301 -5.76 21.02 32.10
N THR A 302 -6.07 20.92 30.80
CA THR A 302 -5.13 20.41 29.79
C THR A 302 -4.72 21.54 28.86
N GLY A 303 -3.42 21.75 28.72
CA GLY A 303 -2.87 22.70 27.75
C GLY A 303 -1.76 22.06 26.91
N THR A 304 -1.45 22.67 25.79
CA THR A 304 -0.48 22.13 24.81
C THR A 304 0.48 23.21 24.32
N ALA A 305 1.71 22.82 24.04
CA ALA A 305 2.71 23.74 23.50
C ALA A 305 3.53 23.05 22.39
N LYS A 306 3.80 23.79 21.31
CA LYS A 306 4.64 23.36 20.20
C LYS A 306 6.11 23.59 20.53
N ILE A 307 6.93 22.55 20.43
CA ILE A 307 8.37 22.63 20.72
C ILE A 307 9.07 23.35 19.56
N THR A 308 9.71 24.48 19.85
CA THR A 308 10.41 25.30 18.85
C THR A 308 11.92 25.03 18.80
N SER A 309 12.54 24.71 19.94
CA SER A 309 13.95 24.30 20.01
C SER A 309 14.26 23.50 21.27
N VAL A 310 15.15 22.52 21.17
CA VAL A 310 15.71 21.80 22.32
C VAL A 310 17.04 22.42 22.72
N GLN A 311 17.12 23.01 23.92
CA GLN A 311 18.35 23.65 24.40
C GLN A 311 19.29 22.67 25.09
N SER A 312 18.72 21.71 25.82
CA SER A 312 19.44 20.64 26.50
C SER A 312 18.47 19.48 26.76
N GLY A 313 18.98 18.38 27.33
CA GLY A 313 18.14 17.26 27.73
C GLY A 313 17.04 17.60 28.74
N THR A 314 17.17 18.73 29.44
CA THR A 314 16.24 19.17 30.49
C THR A 314 15.53 20.49 30.20
N VAL A 315 15.82 21.15 29.06
CA VAL A 315 15.25 22.47 28.75
C VAL A 315 14.87 22.58 27.28
N ILE A 316 13.62 22.99 27.03
CA ILE A 316 13.10 23.32 25.70
C ILE A 316 12.49 24.72 25.67
N LYS A 317 12.48 25.33 24.48
CA LYS A 317 11.58 26.45 24.16
C LYS A 317 10.35 25.93 23.44
N ALA A 318 9.19 26.48 23.77
CA ALA A 318 7.92 26.10 23.16
C ALA A 318 7.00 27.31 23.02
N THR A 319 6.11 27.28 22.03
CA THR A 319 5.04 28.26 21.86
C THR A 319 3.73 27.61 22.28
N VAL A 320 3.01 28.21 23.23
CA VAL A 320 1.73 27.70 23.72
C VAL A 320 0.69 27.72 22.60
N LYS A 321 0.05 26.58 22.35
CA LYS A 321 -1.08 26.44 21.42
C LYS A 321 -2.39 26.54 22.20
N ASP A 322 -2.56 25.66 23.20
CA ASP A 322 -3.67 25.72 24.15
C ASP A 322 -3.16 26.18 25.51
N ASN A 323 -3.76 27.23 26.06
CA ASN A 323 -3.31 27.87 27.30
C ASN A 323 -3.05 26.85 28.41
N LEU A 324 -1.94 26.99 29.13
CA LEU A 324 -1.66 26.21 30.32
C LEU A 324 -2.44 26.79 31.53
N GLY A 325 -2.77 25.96 32.51
CA GLY A 325 -3.51 26.35 33.69
C GLY A 325 -2.65 27.01 34.77
N SER A 326 -1.38 26.59 34.92
CA SER A 326 -0.45 27.14 35.92
C SER A 326 1.01 27.05 35.51
N THR A 327 1.91 27.68 36.27
CA THR A 327 3.37 27.55 36.14
C THR A 327 3.99 26.56 37.13
N GLU A 328 3.16 25.79 37.84
CA GLU A 328 3.62 24.82 38.83
C GLU A 328 4.20 23.55 38.17
N ALA A 329 5.08 22.87 38.90
CA ALA A 329 5.70 21.64 38.43
C ALA A 329 4.71 20.46 38.44
N VAL A 330 4.56 19.78 37.29
CA VAL A 330 3.62 18.67 37.13
C VAL A 330 4.27 17.42 36.56
N SER A 331 3.79 16.25 36.98
CA SER A 331 4.24 14.95 36.49
C SER A 331 3.37 14.38 35.38
N SER A 332 2.19 14.96 35.13
CA SER A 332 1.28 14.51 34.08
C SER A 332 1.54 15.30 32.80
N TYR A 333 2.38 14.75 31.93
CA TYR A 333 2.65 15.29 30.60
C TYR A 333 2.80 14.15 29.59
N ALA A 334 2.65 14.48 28.31
CA ALA A 334 2.76 13.53 27.21
C ALA A 334 3.32 14.24 25.97
N PHE A 335 4.00 13.48 25.11
CA PHE A 335 4.53 13.99 23.85
C PHE A 335 3.65 13.58 22.68
N SER A 336 3.61 14.41 21.64
CA SER A 336 3.00 14.03 20.38
C SER A 336 3.71 12.82 19.78
N SER A 337 2.94 11.89 19.22
CA SER A 337 3.44 10.62 18.69
C SER A 337 4.37 10.74 17.47
N TRP A 338 4.42 11.92 16.84
CA TRP A 338 5.19 12.16 15.61
C TRP A 338 6.09 13.38 15.72
N SER A 339 7.37 13.18 15.41
CA SER A 339 8.43 14.19 15.32
C SER A 339 9.65 13.58 14.62
N ASN A 340 10.68 14.36 14.31
CA ASN A 340 11.93 13.81 13.78
C ASN A 340 12.60 12.82 14.76
N TYR A 341 12.33 12.93 16.06
CA TYR A 341 12.88 12.04 17.09
C TYR A 341 12.11 10.71 17.21
N PHE A 342 10.77 10.75 17.18
CA PHE A 342 9.94 9.54 17.25
C PHE A 342 9.77 8.86 15.88
N GLY A 343 9.97 9.60 14.80
CA GLY A 343 9.61 9.24 13.44
C GLY A 343 8.19 9.66 13.10
N TYR A 344 7.88 9.59 11.81
CA TYR A 344 6.55 9.84 11.26
C TYR A 344 5.87 8.52 10.88
N PRO A 345 4.56 8.52 10.54
CA PRO A 345 3.89 7.34 10.01
C PRO A 345 4.61 6.72 8.82
N GLN A 346 4.71 5.39 8.81
CA GLN A 346 5.23 4.61 7.68
C GLN A 346 4.12 4.14 6.75
N LEU A 347 2.91 3.97 7.27
CA LEU A 347 1.76 3.43 6.56
C LEU A 347 0.51 4.25 6.85
N SER A 348 -0.41 4.28 5.89
CA SER A 348 -1.74 4.84 6.05
C SER A 348 -2.81 3.97 5.40
N CYS A 349 -4.05 4.07 5.87
CA CYS A 349 -5.25 3.59 5.17
C CYS A 349 -6.49 4.30 5.73
N PHE A 350 -7.63 4.15 5.07
CA PHE A 350 -8.94 4.56 5.60
C PHE A 350 -9.75 3.32 5.98
N PHE A 351 -10.43 3.36 7.12
CA PHE A 351 -11.33 2.28 7.55
C PHE A 351 -12.42 2.83 8.49
N GLN A 352 -13.68 2.52 8.21
CA GLN A 352 -14.85 2.97 8.98
C GLN A 352 -14.83 4.48 9.33
N ASP A 353 -14.66 5.33 8.31
CA ASP A 353 -14.65 6.81 8.46
C ASP A 353 -13.55 7.33 9.41
N ARG A 354 -12.44 6.59 9.52
CA ARG A 354 -11.23 7.01 10.23
C ARG A 354 -10.01 6.92 9.33
N LEU A 355 -9.13 7.92 9.41
CA LEU A 355 -7.78 7.83 8.87
C LEU A 355 -6.91 7.07 9.85
N ILE A 356 -6.18 6.08 9.35
CA ILE A 356 -5.31 5.24 10.15
C ILE A 356 -3.88 5.54 9.75
N PHE A 357 -3.03 5.82 10.73
CA PHE A 357 -1.59 5.78 10.62
C PHE A 357 -1.04 4.56 11.34
N ALA A 358 -0.03 3.93 10.76
CA ALA A 358 0.64 2.80 11.39
C ALA A 358 2.15 2.91 11.28
N ALA A 359 2.81 2.41 12.34
CA ALA A 359 4.24 2.37 12.54
C ALA A 359 4.94 3.74 12.46
N ASN A 360 5.79 4.02 13.44
CA ASN A 360 6.84 5.01 13.30
C ASN A 360 8.18 4.36 13.66
N TRP A 361 9.28 5.10 13.59
CA TRP A 361 10.61 4.56 13.86
C TRP A 361 10.75 3.98 15.27
N LYS A 362 10.14 4.61 16.28
CA LYS A 362 10.21 4.16 17.68
C LYS A 362 9.21 3.05 18.02
N ASN A 363 8.04 3.10 17.41
CA ASN A 363 6.87 2.27 17.68
C ASN A 363 6.41 1.60 16.36
N PRO A 364 7.16 0.58 15.87
CA PRO A 364 6.87 -0.05 14.59
C PRO A 364 5.64 -0.98 14.60
N TYR A 365 5.03 -1.21 15.75
CA TYR A 365 3.89 -2.11 15.99
C TYR A 365 2.62 -1.38 16.42
N THR A 366 2.60 -0.05 16.33
CA THR A 366 1.49 0.80 16.82
C THR A 366 0.63 1.30 15.65
N LEU A 367 -0.66 1.39 15.92
CA LEU A 367 -1.70 1.97 15.07
C LEU A 367 -2.32 3.18 15.78
N TRP A 368 -2.55 4.25 15.04
CA TRP A 368 -3.31 5.42 15.46
C TRP A 368 -4.46 5.63 14.47
N MET A 369 -5.67 5.76 14.98
CA MET A 369 -6.86 6.05 14.20
C MET A 369 -7.39 7.42 14.60
N SER A 370 -7.69 8.26 13.61
CA SER A 370 -8.28 9.58 13.83
C SER A 370 -9.63 9.47 14.52
N ARG A 371 -10.17 10.61 14.95
CA ARG A 371 -11.58 10.73 15.25
C ARG A 371 -12.42 10.37 14.03
N THR A 372 -13.63 9.88 14.28
CA THR A 372 -14.58 9.55 13.21
C THR A 372 -14.96 10.81 12.43
N GLY A 373 -14.82 10.79 11.12
CA GLY A 373 -15.17 11.90 10.21
C GLY A 373 -14.23 13.12 10.24
N ASP A 374 -13.27 13.17 11.18
CA ASP A 374 -12.29 14.25 11.33
C ASP A 374 -10.87 13.70 11.23
N TYR A 375 -10.42 13.48 9.98
CA TYR A 375 -9.16 12.81 9.64
C TYR A 375 -7.87 13.43 10.20
N PRO A 376 -7.69 14.77 10.27
CA PRO A 376 -6.47 15.35 10.85
C PRO A 376 -6.45 15.35 12.39
N ASN A 377 -7.53 14.91 13.05
CA ASN A 377 -7.69 15.00 14.51
C ASN A 377 -7.51 13.63 15.17
N PHE A 378 -6.45 13.50 15.96
CA PHE A 378 -6.10 12.33 16.76
C PHE A 378 -6.20 12.62 18.27
N SER A 379 -7.04 13.57 18.67
CA SER A 379 -7.31 13.86 20.08
C SER A 379 -8.23 12.82 20.73
N VAL A 380 -8.10 12.73 22.06
CA VAL A 380 -8.94 11.90 22.91
C VAL A 380 -9.78 12.83 23.78
N GLU A 381 -11.09 12.69 23.71
CA GLU A 381 -12.04 13.53 24.43
C GLU A 381 -12.80 12.73 25.49
N LYS A 382 -13.11 13.39 26.61
CA LYS A 382 -13.99 12.83 27.63
C LYS A 382 -15.13 13.80 27.90
N ALA A 383 -16.36 13.32 27.77
CA ALA A 383 -17.55 14.03 28.21
C ALA A 383 -18.04 13.38 29.51
N ASP A 384 -18.32 14.17 30.56
CA ASP A 384 -18.77 13.68 31.87
C ASP A 384 -17.88 12.55 32.48
N GLY A 385 -16.59 12.56 32.15
CA GLY A 385 -15.62 11.55 32.60
C GLY A 385 -15.62 10.23 31.82
N THR A 386 -16.51 10.06 30.84
CA THR A 386 -16.50 8.91 29.91
C THR A 386 -15.84 9.27 28.59
N LEU A 387 -15.07 8.32 28.05
CA LEU A 387 -14.43 8.45 26.74
C LEU A 387 -15.52 8.46 25.66
N THR A 388 -15.49 9.45 24.77
CA THR A 388 -16.47 9.53 23.68
C THR A 388 -16.21 8.45 22.63
N ASP A 389 -17.28 7.95 22.00
CA ASP A 389 -17.19 6.85 21.03
C ASP A 389 -16.47 7.25 19.72
N ASP A 390 -16.44 8.55 19.41
CA ASP A 390 -15.79 9.12 18.22
C ASP A 390 -14.32 9.51 18.47
N SER A 391 -13.82 9.43 19.70
CA SER A 391 -12.43 9.76 20.05
C SER A 391 -11.39 8.94 19.26
N ALA A 392 -10.18 9.47 19.14
CA ALA A 392 -9.06 8.78 18.50
C ALA A 392 -8.70 7.47 19.21
N ILE A 393 -8.16 6.51 18.47
CA ILE A 393 -7.83 5.17 18.95
C ILE A 393 -6.34 4.93 18.76
N LYS A 394 -5.64 4.51 19.82
CA LYS A 394 -4.29 3.97 19.72
C LYS A 394 -4.32 2.49 20.10
N MET A 395 -3.69 1.65 19.28
CA MET A 395 -3.54 0.22 19.55
C MET A 395 -2.11 -0.23 19.30
N ASP A 396 -1.57 -1.02 20.22
CA ASP A 396 -0.27 -1.67 20.07
C ASP A 396 -0.47 -3.16 19.78
N LEU A 397 0.16 -3.68 18.72
CA LEU A 397 0.10 -5.09 18.35
C LEU A 397 1.09 -5.90 19.19
N ILE A 398 0.69 -6.20 20.42
CA ILE A 398 1.57 -6.86 21.40
C ILE A 398 1.48 -8.38 21.28
N VAL A 399 2.61 -9.00 20.93
CA VAL A 399 2.89 -10.45 21.09
C VAL A 399 4.27 -10.63 21.73
N ARG A 400 4.75 -11.88 21.90
CA ARG A 400 6.06 -12.17 22.52
C ARG A 400 7.24 -11.40 21.90
N ASN A 401 7.15 -11.08 20.60
CA ASN A 401 8.17 -10.34 19.86
C ASN A 401 7.56 -9.07 19.26
N SER A 402 8.33 -7.99 19.15
CA SER A 402 7.90 -6.80 18.41
C SER A 402 8.05 -7.03 16.90
N TYR A 403 6.93 -7.13 16.19
CA TYR A 403 6.92 -7.23 14.72
C TYR A 403 6.50 -5.90 14.09
N GLN A 404 7.30 -5.43 13.13
CA GLN A 404 6.98 -4.22 12.37
C GLN A 404 5.75 -4.45 11.49
N ILE A 405 4.82 -3.50 11.49
CA ILE A 405 3.69 -3.45 10.56
C ILE A 405 4.22 -3.15 9.16
N ARG A 406 3.82 -3.96 8.17
CA ARG A 406 4.29 -3.87 6.78
C ARG A 406 3.20 -3.42 5.82
N HIS A 407 1.96 -3.86 6.03
CA HIS A 407 0.83 -3.48 5.18
C HIS A 407 -0.46 -3.34 6.00
N LEU A 408 -1.34 -2.44 5.54
CA LEU A 408 -2.70 -2.28 6.02
C LEU A 408 -3.63 -2.56 4.83
N VAL A 409 -4.52 -3.54 4.97
CA VAL A 409 -5.47 -3.91 3.93
C VAL A 409 -6.88 -3.73 4.46
N PRO A 410 -7.55 -2.61 4.16
CA PRO A 410 -8.94 -2.41 4.52
C PRO A 410 -9.83 -3.29 3.63
N SER A 411 -10.64 -4.14 4.26
CA SER A 411 -11.66 -4.98 3.62
C SER A 411 -12.94 -4.96 4.49
N GLN A 412 -13.69 -6.05 4.56
CA GLN A 412 -14.76 -6.20 5.57
C GLN A 412 -14.22 -5.99 6.98
N ASP A 413 -13.06 -6.57 7.27
CA ASP A 413 -12.25 -6.26 8.43
C ASP A 413 -10.97 -5.55 8.01
N LEU A 414 -10.34 -4.82 8.94
CA LEU A 414 -9.01 -4.28 8.71
C LEU A 414 -7.97 -5.36 8.97
N VAL A 415 -7.32 -5.83 7.90
CA VAL A 415 -6.25 -6.82 7.99
C VAL A 415 -4.91 -6.10 8.09
N VAL A 416 -4.17 -6.36 9.17
CA VAL A 416 -2.87 -5.76 9.45
C VAL A 416 -1.78 -6.83 9.31
N LEU A 417 -0.95 -6.68 8.29
CA LEU A 417 0.14 -7.61 8.00
C LEU A 417 1.44 -7.10 8.61
N THR A 418 2.07 -7.91 9.45
CA THR A 418 3.36 -7.57 10.08
C THR A 418 4.48 -8.48 9.56
N SER A 419 5.71 -8.16 9.94
CA SER A 419 6.88 -9.00 9.66
C SER A 419 6.85 -10.42 10.25
N GLY A 420 5.93 -10.74 11.18
CA GLY A 420 5.91 -12.05 11.85
C GLY A 420 4.53 -12.66 12.10
N ASN A 421 3.46 -11.89 12.02
CA ASN A 421 2.10 -12.39 12.19
C ASN A 421 1.06 -11.49 11.50
N GLU A 422 -0.12 -12.06 11.30
CA GLU A 422 -1.27 -11.43 10.67
C GLU A 422 -2.31 -11.09 11.74
N TRP A 423 -2.82 -9.87 11.73
CA TRP A 423 -3.83 -9.39 12.67
C TRP A 423 -5.07 -8.92 11.93
N VAL A 424 -6.19 -8.95 12.64
CA VAL A 424 -7.46 -8.40 12.17
C VAL A 424 -8.05 -7.50 13.24
N ILE A 425 -8.57 -6.35 12.81
CA ILE A 425 -9.45 -5.50 13.60
C ILE A 425 -10.84 -5.62 12.99
N SER A 426 -11.78 -6.13 13.79
CA SER A 426 -13.14 -6.45 13.35
C SER A 426 -13.87 -5.23 12.82
N GLY A 427 -14.52 -5.38 11.66
CA GLY A 427 -15.42 -4.38 11.08
C GLY A 427 -16.91 -4.66 11.31
N ASP A 428 -17.24 -5.70 12.10
CA ASP A 428 -18.63 -6.13 12.39
C ASP A 428 -19.48 -5.11 13.15
N SER A 429 -18.82 -4.22 13.89
CA SER A 429 -19.42 -3.17 14.69
C SER A 429 -18.71 -1.85 14.46
N VAL A 430 -19.38 -0.76 14.83
CA VAL A 430 -18.77 0.58 14.77
C VAL A 430 -17.54 0.60 15.68
N LEU A 431 -16.40 0.95 15.10
CA LEU A 431 -15.13 1.02 15.80
C LEU A 431 -15.11 2.23 16.75
N THR A 432 -15.13 1.93 18.05
CA THR A 432 -14.98 2.91 19.13
C THR A 432 -13.76 2.56 19.97
N PRO A 433 -13.17 3.52 20.72
CA PRO A 433 -12.03 3.24 21.58
C PRO A 433 -12.25 2.09 22.59
N THR A 434 -13.49 1.82 22.98
CA THR A 434 -13.86 0.75 23.91
C THR A 434 -14.12 -0.60 23.24
N LYS A 435 -14.25 -0.64 21.92
CA LYS A 435 -14.58 -1.84 21.12
C LYS A 435 -13.50 -2.22 20.10
N ALA A 436 -12.43 -1.45 20.00
CA ALA A 436 -11.32 -1.73 19.10
C ALA A 436 -10.32 -2.73 19.72
N TYR A 437 -10.37 -3.99 19.29
CA TYR A 437 -9.46 -5.04 19.76
C TYR A 437 -8.80 -5.77 18.58
N PRO A 438 -7.46 -5.75 18.47
CA PRO A 438 -6.75 -6.50 17.44
C PRO A 438 -6.70 -8.00 17.81
N LYS A 439 -7.03 -8.87 16.86
CA LYS A 439 -6.99 -10.34 17.00
C LYS A 439 -5.94 -10.94 16.09
N ALA A 440 -4.96 -11.65 16.65
CA ALA A 440 -3.96 -12.36 15.87
C ALA A 440 -4.58 -13.59 15.19
N GLN A 441 -4.26 -13.80 13.92
CA GLN A 441 -4.84 -14.85 13.08
C GLN A 441 -3.85 -15.99 12.85
N THR A 442 -2.70 -15.67 12.23
CA THR A 442 -1.61 -16.62 11.98
C THR A 442 -0.25 -16.01 12.36
N MET A 443 0.80 -16.83 12.42
CA MET A 443 2.15 -16.43 12.88
C MET A 443 3.20 -16.59 11.76
N ARG A 444 2.82 -16.27 10.52
CA ARG A 444 3.68 -16.48 9.34
C ARG A 444 4.44 -15.20 8.98
N GLY A 445 3.77 -14.07 9.05
CA GLY A 445 4.27 -12.76 8.67
C GLY A 445 4.35 -12.58 7.15
N SER A 446 4.40 -11.33 6.73
CA SER A 446 4.41 -10.93 5.31
C SER A 446 5.71 -10.22 4.96
N SER A 447 6.15 -10.24 3.71
CA SER A 447 7.28 -9.44 3.21
C SER A 447 6.89 -7.98 2.96
N THR A 448 7.78 -7.18 2.36
CA THR A 448 7.49 -5.81 1.91
C THR A 448 6.84 -5.75 0.53
N CYS A 449 6.74 -6.88 -0.19
CA CYS A 449 5.98 -6.94 -1.44
C CYS A 449 4.51 -6.60 -1.18
N LEU A 450 3.95 -5.69 -1.98
CA LEU A 450 2.58 -5.22 -1.83
C LEU A 450 1.58 -6.40 -1.87
N PRO A 451 0.67 -6.54 -0.90
CA PRO A 451 -0.40 -7.53 -0.98
C PRO A 451 -1.45 -7.08 -2.00
N GLN A 452 -2.09 -8.04 -2.67
CA GLN A 452 -3.16 -7.79 -3.63
C GLN A 452 -4.48 -8.32 -3.08
N HIS A 453 -5.51 -7.49 -3.06
CA HIS A 453 -6.84 -7.86 -2.59
C HIS A 453 -7.68 -8.27 -3.80
N ILE A 454 -7.86 -9.57 -4.00
CA ILE A 454 -8.53 -10.16 -5.16
C ILE A 454 -9.83 -10.82 -4.69
N GLY A 455 -10.97 -10.28 -5.12
CA GLY A 455 -12.27 -10.71 -4.62
C GLY A 455 -12.36 -10.54 -3.09
N ASN A 456 -12.54 -11.64 -2.36
CA ASN A 456 -12.59 -11.66 -0.89
C ASN A 456 -11.35 -12.31 -0.24
N ARG A 457 -10.23 -12.40 -0.99
CA ARG A 457 -8.96 -12.98 -0.54
C ARG A 457 -7.85 -11.96 -0.68
N ILE A 458 -6.93 -11.96 0.26
CA ILE A 458 -5.70 -11.16 0.22
C ILE A 458 -4.57 -12.09 -0.15
N ILE A 459 -3.94 -11.85 -1.30
CA ILE A 459 -2.73 -12.56 -1.70
C ILE A 459 -1.53 -11.77 -1.21
N HIS A 460 -0.69 -12.39 -0.40
CA HIS A 460 0.52 -11.76 0.11
C HIS A 460 1.71 -12.70 0.01
N VAL A 461 2.90 -12.10 -0.01
CA VAL A 461 4.16 -12.85 0.05
C VAL A 461 4.56 -12.97 1.52
N GLN A 462 4.93 -14.18 1.97
CA GLN A 462 5.35 -14.42 3.36
C GLN A 462 6.69 -13.75 3.69
N ARG A 463 7.04 -13.70 4.98
CA ARG A 463 8.27 -13.07 5.50
C ARG A 463 9.56 -13.42 4.74
N SER A 464 9.71 -14.66 4.26
CA SER A 464 10.88 -15.13 3.50
C SER A 464 11.10 -14.35 2.19
N GLY A 465 10.02 -13.84 1.60
CA GLY A 465 10.01 -13.25 0.26
C GLY A 465 9.80 -14.26 -0.87
N SER A 466 9.73 -15.56 -0.56
CA SER A 466 9.76 -16.66 -1.55
C SER A 466 8.55 -17.58 -1.50
N THR A 467 7.49 -17.18 -0.80
CA THR A 467 6.27 -17.99 -0.65
C THR A 467 5.06 -17.10 -0.80
N VAL A 468 4.15 -17.47 -1.70
CA VAL A 468 2.94 -16.71 -2.04
C VAL A 468 1.74 -17.43 -1.45
N ARG A 469 0.96 -16.72 -0.64
CA ARG A 469 -0.14 -17.31 0.12
C ARG A 469 -1.37 -16.44 0.02
N ASP A 470 -2.54 -17.07 -0.05
CA ASP A 470 -3.79 -16.34 0.17
C ASP A 470 -4.13 -16.28 1.67
N LEU A 471 -4.92 -15.28 2.00
CA LEU A 471 -5.43 -15.05 3.33
C LEU A 471 -6.89 -14.62 3.19
N GLY A 472 -7.79 -15.34 3.83
CA GLY A 472 -9.18 -14.91 3.90
C GLY A 472 -9.93 -15.63 5.01
N TYR A 473 -11.10 -15.09 5.34
CA TYR A 473 -11.92 -15.63 6.41
C TYR A 473 -12.40 -17.06 6.07
N GLN A 474 -12.25 -17.97 7.03
CA GLN A 474 -12.70 -19.36 6.98
C GLN A 474 -13.73 -19.59 8.10
N TYR A 475 -14.96 -19.94 7.72
CA TYR A 475 -16.08 -20.10 8.67
C TYR A 475 -15.87 -21.27 9.62
N GLU A 476 -15.19 -22.33 9.17
CA GLU A 476 -14.97 -23.55 9.94
C GLU A 476 -14.04 -23.34 11.14
N SER A 477 -13.06 -22.45 10.99
CA SER A 477 -12.05 -22.15 12.00
C SER A 477 -12.20 -20.78 12.65
N ASP A 478 -13.19 -19.98 12.22
CA ASP A 478 -13.45 -18.61 12.70
C ASP A 478 -12.16 -17.76 12.74
N ASN A 479 -11.38 -17.84 11.68
CA ASN A 479 -10.13 -17.08 11.55
C ASN A 479 -9.80 -16.78 10.07
N TYR A 480 -8.87 -15.86 9.87
CA TYR A 480 -8.26 -15.63 8.56
C TYR A 480 -7.09 -16.59 8.36
N ASN A 481 -7.18 -17.40 7.32
CA ASN A 481 -6.15 -18.36 6.94
C ASN A 481 -6.21 -18.62 5.42
N GLY A 482 -5.26 -19.38 4.90
CA GLY A 482 -5.23 -19.76 3.50
C GLY A 482 -4.07 -20.68 3.14
N ASP A 483 -4.05 -21.04 1.87
CA ASP A 483 -3.22 -22.03 1.21
C ASP A 483 -2.02 -21.37 0.50
N GLU A 484 -0.97 -22.17 0.33
CA GLU A 484 0.19 -21.78 -0.45
C GLU A 484 -0.10 -21.91 -1.95
N LEU A 485 0.06 -20.83 -2.70
CA LEU A 485 -0.32 -20.75 -4.11
C LEU A 485 0.84 -21.17 -5.04
N ASP A 486 2.07 -21.12 -4.55
CA ASP A 486 3.30 -21.46 -5.28
C ASP A 486 3.80 -22.89 -5.00
N ILE A 487 3.05 -23.71 -4.25
CA ILE A 487 3.48 -25.06 -3.83
C ILE A 487 3.86 -25.98 -5.00
N LEU A 488 3.19 -25.86 -6.14
CA LEU A 488 3.52 -26.64 -7.34
C LEU A 488 4.67 -26.01 -8.13
N ALA A 489 4.87 -24.70 -8.03
CA ALA A 489 5.82 -23.90 -8.81
C ALA A 489 6.98 -23.33 -7.96
N THR A 490 7.36 -24.03 -6.87
CA THR A 490 8.33 -23.51 -5.89
C THR A 490 9.66 -23.08 -6.49
N HIS A 491 10.10 -23.67 -7.61
CA HIS A 491 11.35 -23.32 -8.28
C HIS A 491 11.36 -21.91 -8.87
N LEU A 492 10.19 -21.32 -9.18
CA LEU A 492 10.09 -19.94 -9.69
C LEU A 492 10.45 -18.90 -8.63
N VAL A 493 10.22 -19.22 -7.35
CA VAL A 493 10.37 -18.30 -6.21
C VAL A 493 11.48 -18.71 -5.25
N LYS A 494 11.90 -19.97 -5.27
CA LYS A 494 12.94 -20.50 -4.39
C LYS A 494 14.26 -19.75 -4.56
N ASN A 495 14.88 -19.38 -3.44
CA ASN A 495 16.12 -18.58 -3.37
C ASN A 495 16.02 -17.14 -3.90
N HIS A 496 14.81 -16.69 -4.25
CA HIS A 496 14.57 -15.36 -4.75
C HIS A 496 13.55 -14.63 -3.90
N LYS A 497 13.62 -13.31 -3.89
CA LYS A 497 12.61 -12.47 -3.24
C LYS A 497 11.71 -11.82 -4.27
N LEU A 498 10.42 -11.84 -4.01
CA LEU A 498 9.45 -11.04 -4.74
C LEU A 498 9.45 -9.62 -4.15
N VAL A 499 9.69 -8.63 -5.01
CA VAL A 499 9.91 -7.23 -4.58
C VAL A 499 8.73 -6.32 -4.88
N SER A 500 7.98 -6.58 -5.95
CA SER A 500 6.82 -5.80 -6.40
C SER A 500 5.74 -6.74 -6.91
N SER A 501 4.48 -6.35 -6.76
CA SER A 501 3.34 -7.08 -7.31
C SER A 501 2.36 -6.10 -7.97
N ALA A 502 1.63 -6.58 -8.98
CA ALA A 502 0.55 -5.84 -9.61
C ALA A 502 -0.51 -6.82 -10.11
N TYR A 503 -1.78 -6.51 -9.90
CA TYR A 503 -2.89 -7.34 -10.35
C TYR A 503 -3.62 -6.67 -11.51
N CYS A 504 -3.72 -7.38 -12.63
CA CYS A 504 -4.56 -7.02 -13.75
C CYS A 504 -5.78 -7.95 -13.73
N GLN A 505 -6.92 -7.42 -13.30
CA GLN A 505 -8.17 -8.14 -13.22
C GLN A 505 -8.69 -8.46 -14.62
N GLU A 506 -8.77 -7.46 -15.48
CA GLU A 506 -9.21 -7.63 -16.86
C GLU A 506 -8.01 -7.63 -17.82
N PRO A 507 -7.98 -8.51 -18.84
CA PRO A 507 -9.04 -9.45 -19.24
C PRO A 507 -8.95 -10.86 -18.62
N ASP A 508 -7.86 -11.21 -17.94
CA ASP A 508 -7.53 -12.61 -17.63
C ASP A 508 -7.35 -12.95 -16.14
N SER A 509 -7.50 -11.98 -15.22
CA SER A 509 -7.18 -12.16 -13.81
C SER A 509 -5.75 -12.67 -13.60
N THR A 510 -4.78 -11.85 -14.00
CA THR A 510 -3.34 -12.17 -13.90
C THR A 510 -2.67 -11.34 -12.83
N LEU A 511 -2.06 -12.03 -11.87
CA LEU A 511 -1.22 -11.43 -10.84
C LEU A 511 0.25 -11.52 -11.24
N PHE A 512 0.92 -10.39 -11.28
CA PHE A 512 2.33 -10.29 -11.63
C PHE A 512 3.21 -10.08 -10.40
N PHE A 513 4.43 -10.62 -10.43
CA PHE A 513 5.46 -10.38 -9.42
C PHE A 513 6.82 -10.13 -10.05
N VAL A 514 7.54 -9.11 -9.57
CA VAL A 514 8.95 -8.91 -9.93
C VAL A 514 9.82 -9.67 -8.95
N ARG A 515 10.74 -10.48 -9.49
CA ARG A 515 11.77 -11.19 -8.75
C ARG A 515 13.04 -10.34 -8.62
N ASP A 516 13.77 -10.49 -7.53
CA ASP A 516 14.97 -9.70 -7.22
C ASP A 516 16.12 -9.80 -8.24
N ASP A 517 16.13 -10.84 -9.08
CA ASP A 517 17.07 -11.04 -10.19
C ASP A 517 16.59 -10.47 -11.54
N GLY A 518 15.39 -9.88 -11.58
CA GLY A 518 14.87 -9.21 -12.77
C GLY A 518 13.92 -10.03 -13.65
N VAL A 519 13.48 -11.22 -13.20
CA VAL A 519 12.41 -11.99 -13.86
C VAL A 519 11.04 -11.49 -13.41
N LEU A 520 10.08 -11.44 -14.34
CA LEU A 520 8.68 -11.08 -14.04
C LEU A 520 7.82 -12.35 -14.07
N LEU A 521 7.28 -12.77 -12.93
CA LEU A 521 6.37 -13.91 -12.84
C LEU A 521 4.95 -13.45 -13.22
N ALA A 522 4.23 -14.29 -13.94
CA ALA A 522 2.82 -14.08 -14.29
C ALA A 522 2.00 -15.27 -13.79
N PHE A 523 1.00 -14.98 -12.97
CA PHE A 523 0.18 -15.96 -12.28
C PHE A 523 -1.30 -15.71 -12.57
N THR A 524 -1.84 -16.47 -13.52
CA THR A 524 -3.26 -16.42 -13.85
C THR A 524 -4.05 -17.19 -12.79
N ILE A 525 -4.94 -16.49 -12.09
CA ILE A 525 -5.69 -17.04 -10.98
C ILE A 525 -7.19 -16.85 -11.16
N ILE A 526 -7.92 -17.96 -11.25
CA ILE A 526 -9.38 -18.01 -11.15
C ILE A 526 -9.75 -19.19 -10.27
N ARG A 527 -9.99 -18.91 -8.99
CA ARG A 527 -10.17 -19.95 -7.96
C ARG A 527 -11.43 -20.78 -8.20
N GLU A 528 -12.51 -20.15 -8.64
CA GLU A 528 -13.80 -20.77 -8.94
C GLU A 528 -13.67 -21.87 -9.99
N GLN A 529 -12.73 -21.69 -10.92
CA GLN A 529 -12.42 -22.64 -11.99
C GLN A 529 -11.18 -23.50 -11.71
N LYS A 530 -10.57 -23.34 -10.52
CA LYS A 530 -9.32 -24.00 -10.12
C LYS A 530 -8.15 -23.75 -11.10
N VAL A 531 -8.08 -22.56 -11.67
CA VAL A 531 -6.97 -22.12 -12.52
C VAL A 531 -5.92 -21.43 -11.65
N PHE A 532 -4.73 -22.01 -11.60
CA PHE A 532 -3.59 -21.54 -10.83
C PHE A 532 -2.33 -21.66 -11.70
N ALA A 533 -2.29 -20.87 -12.76
CA ALA A 533 -1.33 -21.08 -13.83
C ALA A 533 -0.13 -20.14 -13.69
N TRP A 534 1.01 -20.70 -13.29
CA TRP A 534 2.27 -19.97 -13.21
C TRP A 534 3.01 -19.95 -14.55
N SER A 535 3.67 -18.84 -14.83
CA SER A 535 4.59 -18.65 -15.96
C SER A 535 5.59 -17.54 -15.61
N HIS A 536 6.61 -17.34 -16.45
CA HIS A 536 7.62 -16.32 -16.17
C HIS A 536 8.11 -15.62 -17.43
N PHE A 537 8.41 -14.32 -17.33
CA PHE A 537 8.83 -13.47 -18.42
C PHE A 537 10.29 -13.04 -18.22
N VAL A 538 11.03 -13.11 -19.32
CA VAL A 538 12.43 -12.70 -19.43
C VAL A 538 12.55 -11.75 -20.63
N THR A 539 13.39 -10.74 -20.49
CA THR A 539 13.72 -9.76 -21.53
C THR A 539 15.23 -9.52 -21.54
N ASP A 540 15.75 -8.81 -22.55
CA ASP A 540 17.14 -8.31 -22.57
C ASP A 540 17.32 -7.15 -21.56
N GLY A 541 17.35 -7.49 -20.28
CA GLY A 541 17.37 -6.55 -19.18
C GLY A 541 16.83 -7.17 -17.90
N SER A 542 16.38 -6.34 -16.98
CA SER A 542 15.81 -6.77 -15.71
C SER A 542 14.60 -5.93 -15.34
N TYR A 543 13.47 -6.57 -15.05
CA TYR A 543 12.31 -5.90 -14.46
C TYR A 543 12.64 -5.45 -13.03
N LYS A 544 12.29 -4.21 -12.66
CA LYS A 544 12.60 -3.64 -11.33
C LYS A 544 11.36 -3.31 -10.51
N TRP A 545 10.29 -2.89 -11.17
CA TRP A 545 9.04 -2.49 -10.51
C TRP A 545 7.88 -2.65 -11.48
N ILE A 546 6.67 -2.89 -10.96
CA ILE A 546 5.46 -2.99 -11.76
C ILE A 546 4.30 -2.27 -11.07
N VAL A 547 3.36 -1.77 -11.86
CA VAL A 547 2.07 -1.25 -11.38
C VAL A 547 0.99 -1.52 -12.43
N ALA A 548 -0.22 -1.83 -11.99
CA ALA A 548 -1.38 -1.92 -12.84
C ALA A 548 -2.18 -0.61 -12.77
N ILE A 549 -2.62 -0.11 -13.92
CA ILE A 549 -3.47 1.06 -14.05
C ILE A 549 -4.77 0.63 -14.75
N PRO A 550 -5.94 0.77 -14.10
CA PRO A 550 -7.21 0.60 -14.76
C PRO A 550 -7.42 1.69 -15.80
N ARG A 551 -7.80 1.30 -17.01
CA ARG A 551 -8.10 2.21 -18.12
C ARG A 551 -9.25 1.65 -18.95
N ASP A 552 -10.31 2.46 -19.10
CA ASP A 552 -11.56 2.03 -19.70
C ASP A 552 -12.04 0.72 -19.05
N GLU A 553 -12.24 -0.34 -19.83
CA GLU A 553 -12.66 -1.67 -19.37
C GLU A 553 -11.49 -2.67 -19.16
N ASN A 554 -10.23 -2.23 -19.21
CA ASN A 554 -9.06 -3.12 -19.09
C ASN A 554 -8.01 -2.59 -18.09
N ASP A 555 -7.15 -3.48 -17.60
CA ASP A 555 -5.99 -3.09 -16.79
C ASP A 555 -4.71 -3.13 -17.61
N GLU A 556 -3.97 -2.01 -17.62
CA GLU A 556 -2.68 -1.89 -18.29
C GLU A 556 -1.54 -2.11 -17.28
N LEU A 557 -0.61 -3.01 -17.61
CA LEU A 557 0.58 -3.26 -16.79
C LEU A 557 1.75 -2.37 -17.23
N TYR A 558 2.26 -1.55 -16.33
CA TYR A 558 3.49 -0.78 -16.53
C TYR A 558 4.64 -1.38 -15.73
N ALA A 559 5.83 -1.36 -16.30
CA ALA A 559 7.05 -1.86 -15.70
C ALA A 559 8.20 -0.87 -15.79
N ILE A 560 9.05 -0.82 -14.77
CA ILE A 560 10.41 -0.26 -14.88
C ILE A 560 11.33 -1.37 -15.34
N VAL A 561 11.98 -1.19 -16.49
CA VAL A 561 12.94 -2.15 -17.05
C VAL A 561 14.32 -1.52 -17.09
N GLU A 562 15.29 -2.19 -16.47
CA GLU A 562 16.70 -1.80 -16.51
C GLU A 562 17.40 -2.54 -17.65
N ARG A 563 18.10 -1.78 -18.51
CA ARG A 563 18.83 -2.32 -19.67
C ARG A 563 20.23 -1.73 -19.73
N THR A 564 21.16 -2.45 -20.36
CA THR A 564 22.49 -1.92 -20.69
C THR A 564 22.48 -1.44 -22.13
N ILE A 565 22.53 -0.13 -22.34
CA ILE A 565 22.51 0.52 -23.65
C ILE A 565 23.84 1.26 -23.85
N ASN A 566 24.56 0.92 -24.92
CA ASN A 566 25.87 1.48 -25.23
C ASN A 566 26.87 1.45 -24.03
N GLY A 567 26.85 0.36 -23.26
CA GLY A 567 27.69 0.18 -22.07
C GLY A 567 27.24 0.93 -20.80
N GLN A 568 26.12 1.66 -20.84
CA GLN A 568 25.55 2.34 -19.69
C GLN A 568 24.24 1.68 -19.23
N THR A 569 24.05 1.61 -17.92
CA THR A 569 22.77 1.19 -17.34
C THR A 569 21.75 2.31 -17.53
N LYS A 570 20.63 1.96 -18.16
CA LYS A 570 19.48 2.83 -18.40
C LYS A 570 18.22 2.20 -17.85
N ARG A 571 17.25 3.02 -17.42
CA ARG A 571 15.95 2.54 -16.93
C ARG A 571 14.82 3.18 -17.72
N TYR A 572 13.91 2.33 -18.18
CA TYR A 572 12.80 2.72 -19.02
C TYR A 572 11.47 2.34 -18.36
N ILE A 573 10.46 3.17 -18.59
CA ILE A 573 9.05 2.81 -18.38
C ILE A 573 8.61 2.08 -19.65
N GLU A 574 8.10 0.87 -19.48
CA GLU A 574 7.53 0.08 -20.55
C GLU A 574 6.11 -0.34 -20.16
N GLN A 575 5.23 -0.45 -21.14
CA GLN A 575 3.82 -0.85 -20.96
C GLN A 575 3.57 -2.17 -21.67
N PHE A 576 2.92 -3.12 -21.02
CA PHE A 576 2.39 -4.30 -21.69
C PHE A 576 0.98 -3.99 -22.17
N PRO A 577 0.74 -3.91 -23.49
CA PRO A 577 -0.60 -3.71 -24.01
C PRO A 577 -1.50 -4.89 -23.63
N VAL A 578 -2.80 -4.65 -23.60
CA VAL A 578 -3.79 -5.72 -23.46
C VAL A 578 -3.69 -6.62 -24.68
N MET A 579 -3.58 -7.94 -24.48
CA MET A 579 -3.63 -8.89 -25.60
C MET A 579 -4.98 -8.80 -26.31
N ARG A 580 -4.96 -8.53 -27.61
CA ARG A 580 -6.15 -8.47 -28.47
C ARG A 580 -6.05 -9.49 -29.59
N ASP A 581 -7.19 -9.98 -30.07
CA ASP A 581 -7.23 -11.03 -31.08
C ASP A 581 -6.73 -10.60 -32.47
N ASP A 582 -6.69 -9.30 -32.74
CA ASP A 582 -6.43 -8.73 -34.06
C ASP A 582 -5.05 -8.05 -34.21
N ARG A 583 -4.41 -7.66 -33.11
CA ARG A 583 -3.09 -7.02 -33.09
C ARG A 583 -2.41 -7.26 -31.76
N ASP A 584 -1.29 -7.96 -31.81
CA ASP A 584 -0.38 -8.08 -30.69
C ASP A 584 1.04 -7.87 -31.22
N GLU A 585 1.75 -6.90 -30.68
CA GLU A 585 3.16 -6.65 -31.00
C GLU A 585 4.03 -7.62 -30.18
N TYR A 586 4.81 -8.49 -30.84
CA TYR A 586 5.57 -9.57 -30.19
C TYR A 586 7.07 -9.28 -30.05
N VAL A 587 7.42 -8.03 -29.77
CA VAL A 587 8.78 -7.53 -29.53
C VAL A 587 8.80 -6.61 -28.32
N ASP A 588 9.88 -6.61 -27.54
CA ASP A 588 10.02 -5.80 -26.31
C ASP A 588 10.58 -4.40 -26.57
N SER A 589 10.28 -3.47 -25.67
CA SER A 589 10.71 -2.06 -25.76
C SER A 589 10.41 -1.44 -27.14
N TYR A 590 9.28 -1.81 -27.73
CA TYR A 590 8.98 -1.49 -29.12
C TYR A 590 8.48 -0.06 -29.28
N VAL A 591 8.67 0.46 -30.49
CA VAL A 591 8.00 1.67 -30.98
C VAL A 591 7.27 1.36 -32.29
N THR A 592 6.25 2.17 -32.59
CA THR A 592 5.51 2.06 -33.85
C THR A 592 5.74 3.30 -34.70
N GLY A 593 5.70 3.12 -36.02
CA GLY A 593 5.91 4.21 -36.98
C GLY A 593 5.33 3.88 -38.35
N SER A 594 5.65 4.72 -39.33
CA SER A 594 5.30 4.53 -40.75
C SER A 594 6.34 5.22 -41.62
N GLY A 595 6.36 4.91 -42.91
CA GLY A 595 7.35 5.44 -43.84
C GLY A 595 8.49 4.46 -44.10
N ASN A 596 9.70 4.99 -44.31
CA ASN A 596 10.91 4.21 -44.61
C ASN A 596 11.98 4.34 -43.52
N SER A 597 11.64 4.86 -42.35
CA SER A 597 12.57 4.97 -41.23
C SER A 597 11.85 4.90 -39.90
N ILE A 598 12.55 4.47 -38.85
CA ILE A 598 12.00 4.36 -37.49
C ILE A 598 13.06 4.78 -36.46
N SER A 599 12.63 5.53 -35.44
CA SER A 599 13.50 6.13 -34.42
C SER A 599 13.43 5.35 -33.11
N LEU A 600 14.56 4.78 -32.67
CA LEU A 600 14.71 3.99 -31.44
C LEU A 600 15.96 4.44 -30.63
N PRO A 601 16.07 5.70 -30.21
CA PRO A 601 17.25 6.19 -29.49
C PRO A 601 17.50 5.45 -28.15
N HIS A 602 16.46 4.84 -27.58
CA HIS A 602 16.55 4.01 -26.36
C HIS A 602 17.20 2.64 -26.58
N LEU A 603 17.37 2.21 -27.83
CA LEU A 603 17.95 0.90 -28.18
C LEU A 603 19.27 0.99 -28.95
N ILE A 604 19.96 2.14 -28.94
CA ILE A 604 21.24 2.34 -29.65
C ILE A 604 22.23 1.19 -29.36
N GLY A 605 22.74 0.58 -30.44
CA GLY A 605 23.69 -0.53 -30.40
C GLY A 605 23.08 -1.90 -30.09
N LYS A 606 21.76 -2.00 -29.92
CA LYS A 606 21.06 -3.28 -29.81
C LYS A 606 20.62 -3.78 -31.18
N THR A 607 20.56 -5.10 -31.33
CA THR A 607 19.92 -5.74 -32.49
C THR A 607 18.42 -5.78 -32.26
N ILE A 608 17.66 -5.29 -33.23
CA ILE A 608 16.19 -5.22 -33.17
C ILE A 608 15.56 -6.08 -34.25
N CYS A 609 14.35 -6.55 -33.98
CA CYS A 609 13.48 -7.18 -34.95
C CYS A 609 12.47 -6.14 -35.47
N ILE A 610 12.22 -6.18 -36.77
CA ILE A 610 11.39 -5.20 -37.49
C ILE A 610 10.27 -5.93 -38.23
N VAL A 611 9.06 -5.42 -38.10
CA VAL A 611 7.88 -5.90 -38.84
C VAL A 611 7.27 -4.72 -39.59
N GLY A 612 7.27 -4.81 -40.93
CA GLY A 612 6.67 -3.84 -41.83
C GLY A 612 5.41 -4.43 -42.47
N ASP A 613 4.26 -3.79 -42.26
CA ASP A 613 2.95 -4.22 -42.81
C ASP A 613 2.60 -5.70 -42.57
N GLY A 614 3.02 -6.24 -41.41
CA GLY A 614 2.79 -7.64 -41.01
C GLY A 614 3.88 -8.62 -41.46
N ILE A 615 4.85 -8.18 -42.25
CA ILE A 615 5.94 -9.01 -42.76
C ILE A 615 7.24 -8.67 -42.03
N ARG A 616 7.92 -9.69 -41.51
CA ARG A 616 9.21 -9.56 -40.84
C ARG A 616 10.27 -9.11 -41.84
N GLN A 617 11.02 -8.08 -41.46
CA GLN A 617 12.16 -7.57 -42.19
C GLN A 617 13.46 -8.11 -41.60
N GLN A 618 14.58 -7.84 -42.27
CA GLN A 618 15.90 -8.18 -41.76
C GLN A 618 16.16 -7.50 -40.41
N ASP A 619 16.72 -8.25 -39.46
CA ASP A 619 17.13 -7.69 -38.16
C ASP A 619 18.27 -6.70 -38.36
N GLU A 620 18.17 -5.53 -37.74
CA GLU A 620 19.13 -4.43 -37.87
C GLU A 620 19.72 -4.04 -36.51
N VAL A 621 20.92 -3.48 -36.51
CA VAL A 621 21.53 -2.90 -35.30
C VAL A 621 21.22 -1.41 -35.28
N VAL A 622 20.63 -0.93 -34.19
CA VAL A 622 20.27 0.49 -34.07
C VAL A 622 21.54 1.35 -34.12
N PRO A 623 21.65 2.26 -35.10
CA PRO A 623 22.83 3.12 -35.29
C PRO A 623 22.95 4.18 -34.19
N ALA A 624 24.09 4.88 -34.16
CA ALA A 624 24.42 5.86 -33.12
C ALA A 624 23.50 7.11 -33.09
N ASP A 625 22.86 7.44 -34.21
CA ASP A 625 21.84 8.49 -34.30
C ASP A 625 20.44 8.01 -33.89
N GLY A 626 20.27 6.71 -33.63
CA GLY A 626 19.02 6.09 -33.20
C GLY A 626 18.00 5.88 -34.31
N ILE A 627 18.33 6.13 -35.59
CA ILE A 627 17.36 6.04 -36.70
C ILE A 627 17.72 4.88 -37.62
N VAL A 628 16.86 3.88 -37.68
CA VAL A 628 17.00 2.75 -38.61
C VAL A 628 16.29 3.10 -39.92
N GLN A 629 17.02 3.00 -41.04
CA GLN A 629 16.48 3.18 -42.38
C GLN A 629 16.04 1.84 -42.96
N LEU A 630 14.89 1.82 -43.62
CA LEU A 630 14.33 0.63 -44.27
C LEU A 630 14.40 0.80 -45.79
N ASP A 631 14.56 -0.31 -46.50
CA ASP A 631 14.67 -0.32 -47.95
C ASP A 631 13.36 0.06 -48.65
N GLU A 632 12.23 -0.23 -48.00
CA GLU A 632 10.88 0.05 -48.52
C GLU A 632 10.10 1.00 -47.61
N THR A 633 8.98 1.51 -48.15
CA THR A 633 8.04 2.34 -47.40
C THR A 633 6.87 1.49 -46.92
N TYR A 634 6.63 1.46 -45.61
CA TYR A 634 5.56 0.70 -44.98
C TYR A 634 4.48 1.61 -44.40
N THR A 635 3.24 1.12 -44.35
CA THR A 635 2.14 1.85 -43.70
C THR A 635 2.20 1.75 -42.18
N ARG A 636 2.70 0.63 -41.65
CA ARG A 636 2.92 0.38 -40.23
C ARG A 636 4.24 -0.37 -40.04
N ILE A 637 5.12 0.22 -39.23
CA ILE A 637 6.37 -0.39 -38.79
C ILE A 637 6.27 -0.63 -37.28
N ILE A 638 6.67 -1.82 -36.84
CA ILE A 638 6.92 -2.14 -35.43
C ILE A 638 8.38 -2.55 -35.34
N ALA A 639 9.13 -1.95 -34.43
CA ALA A 639 10.53 -2.27 -34.20
C ALA A 639 10.82 -2.36 -32.70
N GLY A 640 11.53 -3.39 -32.28
CA GLY A 640 11.86 -3.62 -30.87
C GLY A 640 12.81 -4.79 -30.66
N LEU A 641 13.07 -5.13 -29.40
CA LEU A 641 13.94 -6.23 -29.02
C LEU A 641 13.24 -7.58 -29.21
N PRO A 642 13.89 -8.55 -29.87
CA PRO A 642 13.34 -9.90 -29.93
C PRO A 642 13.41 -10.58 -28.56
N TYR A 643 12.44 -11.45 -28.27
CA TYR A 643 12.49 -12.37 -27.14
C TYR A 643 12.06 -13.77 -27.58
N THR A 644 12.41 -14.78 -26.79
CA THR A 644 12.09 -16.19 -27.09
C THR A 644 11.06 -16.72 -26.12
N THR A 645 10.06 -17.43 -26.64
CA THR A 645 9.09 -18.19 -25.87
C THR A 645 9.51 -19.65 -25.85
N LYS A 646 9.51 -20.28 -24.68
CA LYS A 646 9.84 -21.69 -24.51
C LYS A 646 8.75 -22.39 -23.70
N ILE A 647 8.21 -23.44 -24.28
CA ILE A 647 7.20 -24.30 -23.66
C ILE A 647 7.77 -25.71 -23.59
N GLU A 648 7.78 -26.30 -22.40
CA GLU A 648 8.21 -27.68 -22.19
C GLU A 648 7.11 -28.46 -21.50
N GLN A 649 6.71 -29.59 -22.07
CA GLN A 649 5.73 -30.49 -21.47
C GLN A 649 6.40 -31.48 -20.51
N PRO A 650 5.70 -31.89 -19.44
CA PRO A 650 6.15 -33.01 -18.64
C PRO A 650 6.05 -34.33 -19.43
N ALA A 651 6.69 -35.38 -18.91
CA ALA A 651 6.65 -36.70 -19.53
C ALA A 651 5.21 -37.23 -19.61
N MET A 652 4.88 -37.91 -20.70
CA MET A 652 3.52 -38.45 -20.87
C MET A 652 3.20 -39.53 -19.85
N GLU A 653 2.00 -39.50 -19.31
CA GLU A 653 1.43 -40.61 -18.54
C GLU A 653 0.06 -40.99 -19.06
N ILE A 654 -0.15 -42.29 -19.23
CA ILE A 654 -1.42 -42.89 -19.65
C ILE A 654 -1.62 -44.22 -18.91
N SER A 655 -2.88 -44.51 -18.58
CA SER A 655 -3.28 -45.82 -18.07
C SER A 655 -3.59 -46.73 -19.26
N LEU A 656 -2.77 -47.76 -19.46
CA LEU A 656 -2.98 -48.84 -20.42
C LEU A 656 -3.73 -50.00 -19.74
N GLN A 657 -4.35 -50.88 -20.52
CA GLN A 657 -4.98 -52.11 -19.98
C GLN A 657 -3.99 -52.99 -19.21
N GLU A 658 -2.70 -52.94 -19.58
CA GLU A 658 -1.61 -53.67 -18.93
C GLU A 658 -0.90 -52.89 -17.80
N GLY A 659 -1.46 -51.77 -17.34
CA GLY A 659 -0.88 -50.93 -16.29
C GLY A 659 -0.40 -49.55 -16.79
N THR A 660 0.71 -49.06 -16.25
CA THR A 660 1.24 -47.71 -16.53
C THR A 660 2.17 -47.67 -17.75
N LEU A 661 2.26 -46.50 -18.39
CA LEU A 661 3.29 -46.20 -19.40
C LEU A 661 4.66 -45.94 -18.76
N GLN A 662 4.73 -45.63 -17.47
CA GLN A 662 5.98 -45.41 -16.76
C GLN A 662 6.96 -46.58 -16.99
N ALA A 663 8.22 -46.22 -17.24
CA ALA A 663 9.32 -47.15 -17.54
C ALA A 663 9.17 -48.01 -18.81
N ARG A 664 8.10 -47.84 -19.61
CA ARG A 664 7.99 -48.44 -20.94
C ARG A 664 8.67 -47.56 -21.98
N VAL A 665 9.36 -48.22 -22.91
CA VAL A 665 9.92 -47.55 -24.09
C VAL A 665 8.76 -47.11 -24.99
N HIS A 666 8.69 -45.82 -25.25
CA HIS A 666 7.75 -45.26 -26.21
C HIS A 666 8.44 -44.21 -27.07
N LYS A 667 7.81 -43.87 -28.19
CA LYS A 667 8.33 -42.90 -29.16
C LYS A 667 7.19 -42.00 -29.61
N ILE A 668 7.43 -40.69 -29.61
CA ILE A 668 6.56 -39.70 -30.25
C ILE A 668 6.91 -39.68 -31.74
N ASN A 669 5.95 -40.04 -32.59
CA ASN A 669 6.13 -40.10 -34.04
C ASN A 669 5.80 -38.75 -34.70
N ALA A 670 4.66 -38.19 -34.32
CA ALA A 670 4.17 -36.93 -34.82
C ALA A 670 3.43 -36.17 -33.70
N VAL A 671 3.34 -34.86 -33.88
CA VAL A 671 2.59 -33.97 -33.01
C VAL A 671 1.63 -33.16 -33.85
N THR A 672 0.41 -33.01 -33.34
CA THR A 672 -0.55 -32.03 -33.80
C THR A 672 -0.64 -30.91 -32.76
N LEU A 673 -0.28 -29.70 -33.15
CA LEU A 673 -0.46 -28.50 -32.34
C LEU A 673 -1.74 -27.83 -32.77
N ARG A 674 -2.71 -27.72 -31.87
CA ARG A 674 -3.91 -26.92 -32.12
C ARG A 674 -3.60 -25.47 -31.78
N VAL A 675 -3.55 -24.63 -32.80
CA VAL A 675 -3.17 -23.23 -32.68
C VAL A 675 -4.26 -22.29 -33.20
N GLU A 676 -4.19 -21.05 -32.75
CA GLU A 676 -5.09 -19.98 -33.18
C GLU A 676 -4.27 -18.76 -33.60
N ASN A 677 -4.59 -18.17 -34.75
CA ASN A 677 -3.95 -16.98 -35.30
C ASN A 677 -2.42 -16.98 -35.09
N SER A 678 -1.76 -18.10 -35.41
CA SER A 678 -0.36 -18.32 -35.04
C SER A 678 0.54 -18.44 -36.27
N TYR A 679 1.78 -17.98 -36.15
CA TYR A 679 2.79 -18.16 -37.18
C TYR A 679 4.20 -18.33 -36.58
N GLY A 680 5.02 -19.13 -37.26
CA GLY A 680 6.37 -19.45 -36.83
C GLY A 680 6.45 -20.45 -35.69
N GLY A 681 7.66 -20.65 -35.18
CA GLY A 681 7.93 -21.58 -34.09
C GLY A 681 8.55 -22.90 -34.54
N LYS A 682 9.04 -23.66 -33.55
CA LYS A 682 9.83 -24.86 -33.71
C LYS A 682 9.33 -25.91 -32.72
N VAL A 683 9.42 -27.18 -33.09
CA VAL A 683 9.07 -28.32 -32.25
C VAL A 683 10.20 -29.33 -32.21
N GLY A 684 10.47 -29.87 -31.03
CA GLY A 684 11.53 -30.86 -30.83
C GLY A 684 11.38 -31.61 -29.52
N LEU A 685 12.27 -32.57 -29.28
CA LEU A 685 12.37 -33.27 -27.99
C LEU A 685 13.23 -32.50 -26.98
N THR A 686 14.02 -31.54 -27.45
CA THR A 686 14.91 -30.67 -26.65
C THR A 686 15.01 -29.31 -27.34
N PHE A 687 15.29 -28.24 -26.61
CA PHE A 687 15.44 -26.90 -27.21
C PHE A 687 16.64 -26.74 -28.17
N ASP A 688 17.67 -27.59 -28.07
CA ASP A 688 18.85 -27.53 -28.93
C ASP A 688 18.64 -28.15 -30.32
N LYS A 689 17.65 -29.03 -30.44
CA LYS A 689 17.41 -29.83 -31.65
C LYS A 689 15.92 -29.86 -31.97
N MET A 690 15.51 -28.90 -32.79
CA MET A 690 14.12 -28.64 -33.15
C MET A 690 13.98 -28.49 -34.66
N ASP A 691 12.83 -28.87 -35.19
CA ASP A 691 12.44 -28.60 -36.58
C ASP A 691 11.44 -27.44 -36.60
N GLU A 692 11.50 -26.61 -37.64
CA GLU A 692 10.54 -25.52 -37.85
C GLU A 692 9.14 -26.06 -38.16
N LEU A 693 8.13 -25.40 -37.60
CA LEU A 693 6.74 -25.69 -37.90
C LEU A 693 6.44 -25.30 -39.34
N ARG A 694 5.78 -26.21 -40.06
CA ARG A 694 5.43 -26.00 -41.47
C ARG A 694 4.03 -25.39 -41.57
N TYR A 695 3.97 -24.28 -42.29
CA TYR A 695 2.74 -23.58 -42.65
C TYR A 695 2.51 -23.71 -44.15
N ASP A 696 1.24 -23.73 -44.57
CA ASP A 696 0.88 -23.85 -45.99
C ASP A 696 1.20 -22.58 -46.78
N GLU A 697 1.10 -21.42 -46.13
CA GLU A 697 1.37 -20.09 -46.70
C GLU A 697 2.40 -19.33 -45.86
N GLU A 698 3.29 -18.57 -46.51
CA GLU A 698 4.25 -17.71 -45.83
C GLU A 698 3.56 -16.46 -45.27
N TYR A 699 3.92 -16.07 -44.04
CA TYR A 699 3.42 -14.88 -43.34
C TYR A 699 1.89 -14.80 -43.13
N THR A 700 1.15 -15.87 -43.37
CA THR A 700 -0.29 -15.95 -43.06
C THR A 700 -0.50 -16.60 -41.71
N LEU A 701 -1.23 -15.92 -40.80
CA LEU A 701 -1.61 -16.48 -39.50
C LEU A 701 -2.53 -17.69 -39.69
N TYR A 702 -2.19 -18.80 -39.04
CA TYR A 702 -2.94 -20.05 -39.16
C TYR A 702 -3.74 -20.36 -37.89
N SER A 703 -4.98 -20.84 -38.10
CA SER A 703 -5.87 -21.35 -37.07
C SER A 703 -6.31 -22.76 -37.43
N GLY A 704 -6.05 -23.73 -36.55
CA GLY A 704 -6.35 -25.13 -36.79
C GLY A 704 -5.32 -26.08 -36.21
N ASP A 705 -5.18 -27.24 -36.83
CA ASP A 705 -4.35 -28.34 -36.36
C ASP A 705 -3.07 -28.43 -37.22
N LEU A 706 -1.95 -27.91 -36.70
CA LEU A 706 -0.62 -28.01 -37.33
C LEU A 706 0.00 -29.38 -37.05
N ILE A 707 0.20 -30.20 -38.09
CA ILE A 707 0.76 -31.54 -37.97
C ILE A 707 2.23 -31.50 -38.35
N GLN A 708 3.11 -31.91 -37.43
CA GLN A 708 4.55 -31.95 -37.64
C GLN A 708 5.14 -33.28 -37.15
N SER A 709 5.99 -33.89 -37.97
CA SER A 709 6.80 -35.04 -37.54
C SER A 709 7.88 -34.57 -36.57
N VAL A 710 8.07 -35.31 -35.47
CA VAL A 710 9.07 -34.95 -34.46
C VAL A 710 10.46 -35.40 -34.93
N PRO A 711 11.49 -34.54 -34.84
CA PRO A 711 12.82 -34.89 -35.31
C PRO A 711 13.43 -36.09 -34.56
N LEU A 712 14.07 -36.99 -35.32
CA LEU A 712 14.68 -38.23 -34.80
C LEU A 712 16.17 -38.03 -34.46
N TYR A 713 16.49 -37.17 -33.50
CA TYR A 713 17.89 -36.92 -33.13
C TYR A 713 18.38 -37.82 -31.98
N ASN A 714 18.79 -39.05 -32.24
CA ASN A 714 19.48 -39.97 -31.29
C ASN A 714 18.84 -40.20 -29.89
N ILE A 715 17.71 -39.57 -29.58
CA ILE A 715 16.93 -39.72 -28.34
C ILE A 715 15.87 -40.84 -28.52
N GLY A 716 15.53 -41.17 -29.78
CA GLY A 716 14.86 -42.41 -30.17
C GLY A 716 13.59 -42.72 -29.38
N ALA A 717 13.34 -44.01 -29.17
CA ALA A 717 12.33 -44.46 -28.23
C ALA A 717 12.96 -44.50 -26.84
N ASN A 718 12.37 -43.81 -25.87
CA ASN A 718 12.88 -43.70 -24.50
C ASN A 718 11.74 -43.83 -23.47
N THR A 719 12.07 -43.75 -22.18
CA THR A 719 11.10 -43.84 -21.08
C THR A 719 10.53 -42.50 -20.64
N ARG A 720 11.08 -41.38 -21.13
CA ARG A 720 10.72 -40.01 -20.74
C ARG A 720 10.77 -39.08 -21.95
N ASN A 721 9.82 -39.21 -22.87
CA ASN A 721 9.70 -38.25 -23.96
C ASN A 721 8.92 -37.05 -23.46
N HIS A 722 9.61 -35.91 -23.39
CA HIS A 722 9.01 -34.59 -23.26
C HIS A 722 8.98 -33.92 -24.64
N LEU A 723 8.11 -32.92 -24.78
CA LEU A 723 7.99 -32.11 -25.99
C LEU A 723 8.40 -30.69 -25.67
N CYS A 724 9.27 -30.12 -26.49
CA CYS A 724 9.68 -28.72 -26.43
C CYS A 724 9.08 -27.99 -27.63
N ILE A 725 8.52 -26.80 -27.37
CA ILE A 725 8.04 -25.87 -28.39
C ILE A 725 8.71 -24.53 -28.13
N LEU A 726 9.22 -23.90 -29.19
CA LEU A 726 9.94 -22.65 -29.11
C LEU A 726 9.42 -21.70 -30.18
N SER A 727 9.19 -20.44 -29.83
CA SER A 727 8.93 -19.38 -30.81
C SER A 727 9.83 -18.18 -30.55
N ASN A 728 10.53 -17.72 -31.58
CA ASN A 728 11.43 -16.58 -31.57
C ASN A 728 11.10 -15.57 -32.68
N GLU A 729 10.01 -15.82 -33.40
CA GLU A 729 9.52 -14.93 -34.45
C GLU A 729 8.65 -13.81 -33.83
N PRO A 730 8.57 -12.63 -34.45
CA PRO A 730 7.79 -11.48 -33.96
C PRO A 730 6.29 -11.64 -34.25
N TYR A 731 5.76 -12.87 -34.10
CA TYR A 731 4.41 -13.24 -34.47
C TYR A 731 3.67 -13.91 -33.31
N PRO A 732 2.32 -13.87 -33.34
CA PRO A 732 1.51 -14.59 -32.39
C PRO A 732 1.80 -16.09 -32.42
N PHE A 733 1.80 -16.69 -31.24
CA PHE A 733 1.85 -18.13 -31.06
C PHE A 733 0.90 -18.52 -29.92
N ARG A 734 -0.33 -18.88 -30.26
CA ARG A 734 -1.43 -19.17 -29.33
C ARG A 734 -1.73 -20.66 -29.37
N LEU A 735 -1.22 -21.39 -28.40
CA LEU A 735 -1.33 -22.84 -28.34
C LEU A 735 -2.51 -23.26 -27.46
N ASN A 736 -3.51 -23.91 -28.08
CA ASN A 736 -4.73 -24.33 -27.40
C ASN A 736 -4.68 -25.78 -26.93
N ALA A 737 -4.04 -26.68 -27.70
CA ALA A 737 -3.87 -28.07 -27.30
C ALA A 737 -2.67 -28.73 -28.00
N ILE A 738 -2.15 -29.80 -27.40
CA ILE A 738 -1.11 -30.64 -27.98
C ILE A 738 -1.62 -32.07 -28.06
N ILE A 739 -1.60 -32.66 -29.25
CA ILE A 739 -1.93 -34.06 -29.49
C ILE A 739 -0.66 -34.78 -29.97
N LYS A 740 -0.31 -35.88 -29.32
CA LYS A 740 0.89 -36.67 -29.59
C LYS A 740 0.49 -38.02 -30.16
N GLU A 741 1.03 -38.38 -31.32
CA GLU A 741 0.97 -39.74 -31.85
C GLU A 741 2.14 -40.54 -31.30
N VAL A 742 1.85 -41.56 -30.49
CA VAL A 742 2.83 -42.32 -29.72
C VAL A 742 2.79 -43.79 -30.14
N SER A 743 3.96 -44.38 -30.34
CA SER A 743 4.14 -45.82 -30.46
C SER A 743 4.78 -46.36 -29.18
N VAL A 744 4.20 -47.43 -28.62
CA VAL A 744 4.69 -48.07 -27.39
C VAL A 744 5.29 -49.42 -27.76
N ASP A 745 6.51 -49.69 -27.28
CA ASP A 745 7.18 -50.97 -27.43
C ASP A 745 7.04 -51.81 -26.14
N GLY A 746 7.04 -53.14 -26.28
CA GLY A 746 6.75 -54.09 -25.20
C GLY A 746 7.92 -54.34 -24.22
N GLY A 747 9.02 -53.61 -24.35
CA GLY A 747 10.25 -53.82 -23.58
C GLY A 747 10.38 -52.91 -22.33
N MET A 748 10.86 -53.48 -21.22
CA MET A 748 11.39 -52.73 -20.08
C MET A 748 12.83 -52.27 -20.35
N VAL A 749 13.17 -51.03 -19.99
CA VAL A 749 14.54 -50.51 -20.14
C VAL A 749 15.48 -51.07 -19.07
N LYS A 750 16.66 -51.56 -19.48
CA LYS A 750 17.76 -52.00 -18.58
C LYS A 750 18.72 -50.88 -18.16
N SER A 751 18.80 -49.76 -18.90
CA SER A 751 19.63 -48.60 -18.56
C SER A 751 19.22 -47.34 -19.33
N TYR A 752 19.25 -46.19 -18.64
CA TYR A 752 18.91 -44.86 -19.15
C TYR A 752 20.14 -44.21 -19.83
N ASN A 753 20.04 -43.88 -21.12
CA ASN A 753 21.00 -43.02 -21.83
C ASN A 753 20.18 -41.89 -22.48
N GLY A 754 20.06 -40.75 -21.82
CA GLY A 754 19.27 -39.61 -22.29
C GLY A 754 19.38 -38.43 -21.33
#